data_AF-A0A0M9FXJ2-F1
#
_entry.id   AF-A0A0M9FXJ2-F1
#
_cell.length_a   1.000
_cell.length_b   1.000
_cell.length_c   1.000
_cell.angle_alpha   90.00
_cell.angle_beta   90.00
_cell.angle_gamma   90.00
#
_symmetry.space_group_name_H-M   'P 1'
#
loop_
_entity.id
_entity.type
_entity.pdbx_description
1 polymer ?
#
loop_
_entity_poly.entity_id
_entity_poly.type
_entity_poly.pdbx_seq_one_letter_code
_entity_poly.pdbx_strand_id
1 'polypeptide(L)'
;MFRSAHILRYRATTCRLLLSPLAAVPPLSIFTATAPSHFVTPLRWCSTSTASADTPPSSSSPKRKVQIAVVGSGPSGCFVANQLVKKHTDLHVDIFERLPVPFGLCRYGVAPDHPDVKNVEKQFMELFQGGRVTWIGNVSIGREIPVGALLSHYAAVVFATGAEGSKKLGIPGEDLAGVISARSFVEYYNTYPFPFGSPRFCPFDVEKTRRAIVIGNGNVAMDVVRVLGGSYKYFCPTDMNCVCLQEMMRNRIDHISITGRRGVDSSAFATAEFRELTKYQEGHVKVEVDPFELNAAVAAVPDGKTSRAHTRMMELVHQFAIADDVFETESTQLATDADGVPLPSAAVAQLDAPPSPSSTGSRSSSSGTPPTPVDRRGPCTLRFRYNLTPVAILPSRHRKNYVGGVLFRKTPTANNNKSEKLNRASGDGEKSDDEFCVLPCDLVLTSIGYRTDSIADVPFNERAGVIDNVHGRVKGMPRVYCAGWAKNGAKGVILHSVVDAQETVASMLADIEAGIIPKEATVAEEDHQQHPEQQPPQPQAQQPPRDEEPQPTDAQPQLLTVEAAEAERTASGRESAPSSSSSAVADAAARTTMAGKYGLVDYFVDKKLQPVSVAGLQRIFHVEHERGVDLGKKAEKIDSVRDMLDVALGGDVGRKADERIRRITPARSDAMMYLKELLDDDTDLAPLAHELAKDMPRKLAPQHPLGRISPDQL
;
A
#
# COMPACT_ATOMS: atom_id res chain seq x y z
N MET A 1 35.06 -24.72 -12.54
CA MET A 1 36.19 -24.16 -13.31
C MET A 1 35.65 -23.21 -14.38
N PHE A 2 36.39 -22.18 -14.77
CA PHE A 2 36.00 -21.27 -15.86
C PHE A 2 36.20 -21.93 -17.24
N ARG A 3 35.27 -21.74 -18.20
CA ARG A 3 35.47 -20.85 -19.39
C ARG A 3 34.39 -20.99 -20.49
N SER A 4 34.04 -19.83 -21.06
CA SER A 4 33.66 -19.58 -22.46
C SER A 4 32.26 -19.95 -23.01
N ALA A 5 31.92 -19.26 -24.12
CA ALA A 5 30.74 -19.34 -24.98
C ALA A 5 29.39 -18.84 -24.41
N HIS A 6 28.58 -18.05 -25.12
CA HIS A 6 28.85 -17.22 -26.31
C HIS A 6 27.81 -16.08 -26.41
N ILE A 7 28.22 -14.82 -26.57
CA ILE A 7 27.28 -13.70 -26.78
C ILE A 7 27.03 -13.54 -28.29
N LEU A 8 25.78 -13.74 -28.73
CA LEU A 8 25.36 -13.33 -30.08
C LEU A 8 25.08 -11.82 -30.09
N ARG A 9 25.84 -11.07 -30.90
CA ARG A 9 25.50 -9.68 -31.26
C ARG A 9 24.60 -9.69 -32.49
N TYR A 10 23.34 -9.29 -32.34
CA TYR A 10 22.51 -8.97 -33.50
C TYR A 10 23.07 -7.72 -34.19
N ARG A 11 23.47 -7.85 -35.46
CA ARG A 11 23.80 -6.70 -36.32
C ARG A 11 22.54 -6.31 -37.11
N ALA A 12 22.15 -5.04 -37.03
CA ALA A 12 21.19 -4.48 -37.97
C ALA A 12 21.87 -4.32 -39.34
N THR A 13 21.23 -4.83 -40.40
CA THR A 13 21.76 -4.76 -41.77
C THR A 13 21.19 -3.53 -42.48
N THR A 14 22.07 -2.64 -42.94
CA THR A 14 21.68 -1.40 -43.61
C THR A 14 21.24 -1.64 -45.07
N CYS A 15 20.00 -1.31 -45.41
CA CYS A 15 19.56 -1.16 -46.80
C CYS A 15 19.38 0.32 -47.17
N ARG A 16 20.27 0.85 -48.01
CA ARG A 16 20.08 2.12 -48.73
C ARG A 16 19.41 1.83 -50.07
N LEU A 17 18.34 2.54 -50.43
CA LEU A 17 18.01 2.81 -51.84
C LEU A 17 17.40 4.21 -52.05
N LEU A 18 18.25 5.09 -52.58
CA LEU A 18 17.95 6.20 -53.52
C LEU A 18 17.05 7.36 -53.05
N LEU A 19 16.99 8.38 -53.92
CA LEU A 19 16.78 9.81 -53.60
C LEU A 19 16.12 10.55 -54.78
N SER A 20 15.29 11.56 -54.47
CA SER A 20 15.12 12.82 -55.23
C SER A 20 14.44 12.77 -56.63
N PRO A 21 14.03 13.92 -57.23
CA PRO A 21 13.73 15.26 -56.66
C PRO A 21 12.48 16.03 -57.23
N LEU A 22 12.19 17.19 -56.59
CA LEU A 22 11.77 18.50 -57.16
C LEU A 22 10.30 18.87 -57.54
N ALA A 23 10.05 20.18 -57.33
CA ALA A 23 8.93 21.09 -57.73
C ALA A 23 7.73 21.26 -56.75
N ALA A 24 7.10 22.43 -56.54
CA ALA A 24 7.49 23.86 -56.71
C ALA A 24 6.46 24.82 -56.00
N VAL A 25 6.93 25.88 -55.28
CA VAL A 25 6.71 27.36 -55.46
C VAL A 25 5.29 27.88 -55.85
N PRO A 26 4.71 29.04 -55.35
CA PRO A 26 5.33 30.32 -54.89
C PRO A 26 4.75 31.04 -53.61
N PRO A 27 5.27 32.24 -53.21
CA PRO A 27 4.80 33.12 -52.12
C PRO A 27 4.32 34.56 -52.54
N LEU A 28 4.17 35.50 -51.57
CA LEU A 28 3.84 36.98 -51.63
C LEU A 28 2.33 37.36 -51.41
N SER A 29 1.90 38.52 -50.83
CA SER A 29 2.57 39.78 -50.41
C SER A 29 1.78 40.70 -49.42
N ILE A 30 2.50 41.41 -48.50
CA ILE A 30 2.40 42.82 -47.98
C ILE A 30 1.10 43.42 -47.33
N PHE A 31 1.26 44.11 -46.17
CA PHE A 31 0.77 45.47 -45.74
C PHE A 31 0.72 45.59 -44.16
N THR A 32 1.80 45.93 -43.42
CA THR A 32 2.41 47.25 -43.04
C THR A 32 1.73 48.11 -41.96
N ALA A 33 2.46 48.42 -40.87
CA ALA A 33 2.35 49.62 -40.01
C ALA A 33 3.66 49.79 -39.17
N THR A 34 4.63 50.62 -39.57
CA THR A 34 4.90 52.02 -39.14
C THR A 34 5.32 52.25 -37.67
N ALA A 35 6.61 52.59 -37.48
CA ALA A 35 7.15 53.37 -36.35
C ALA A 35 7.35 54.86 -36.80
N PRO A 36 7.97 55.83 -36.06
CA PRO A 36 9.24 55.78 -35.30
C PRO A 36 9.00 56.09 -33.78
N SER A 37 9.84 56.65 -32.89
CA SER A 37 11.09 57.46 -32.95
C SER A 37 11.92 57.36 -31.65
N HIS A 38 13.16 57.88 -31.66
CA HIS A 38 14.00 58.13 -30.47
C HIS A 38 14.24 59.63 -30.22
N PHE A 39 14.50 60.02 -28.97
CA PHE A 39 15.33 61.19 -28.62
C PHE A 39 16.06 60.97 -27.28
N VAL A 40 17.17 61.68 -27.06
CA VAL A 40 18.09 61.52 -25.91
C VAL A 40 18.46 62.89 -25.33
N THR A 41 18.61 63.03 -24.01
CA THR A 41 19.35 64.13 -23.33
C THR A 41 19.69 63.72 -21.86
N PRO A 42 20.66 64.37 -21.18
CA PRO A 42 21.45 63.72 -20.11
C PRO A 42 21.10 64.11 -18.65
N LEU A 43 21.90 63.58 -17.71
CA LEU A 43 21.80 63.70 -16.25
C LEU A 43 21.73 65.14 -15.72
N ARG A 44 21.07 65.30 -14.56
CA ARG A 44 21.40 66.35 -13.57
C ARG A 44 21.59 65.74 -12.18
N TRP A 45 22.58 66.25 -11.46
CA TRP A 45 22.84 65.99 -10.05
C TRP A 45 22.27 67.15 -9.22
N CYS A 46 21.52 66.88 -8.15
CA CYS A 46 21.07 67.92 -7.22
C CYS A 46 20.85 67.40 -5.80
N SER A 47 21.58 68.04 -4.88
CA SER A 47 21.12 68.52 -3.56
C SER A 47 20.52 67.54 -2.55
N THR A 48 21.21 67.45 -1.42
CA THR A 48 20.70 66.98 -0.13
C THR A 48 19.44 67.74 0.31
N SER A 49 18.49 67.02 0.91
CA SER A 49 17.42 67.60 1.73
C SER A 49 17.24 66.73 2.97
N THR A 50 17.14 67.35 4.14
CA THR A 50 17.00 66.68 5.44
C THR A 50 15.52 66.62 5.84
N ALA A 51 15.00 65.41 6.03
CA ALA A 51 13.67 65.19 6.58
C ALA A 51 13.67 64.00 7.58
N SER A 52 12.92 64.17 8.66
CA SER A 52 12.44 63.18 9.65
C SER A 52 13.09 61.78 9.67
N ALA A 53 13.67 61.43 10.83
CA ALA A 53 13.93 60.04 11.18
C ALA A 53 12.61 59.34 11.54
N ASP A 54 12.00 58.67 10.57
CA ASP A 54 10.92 57.71 10.85
C ASP A 54 11.48 56.54 11.67
N THR A 55 10.74 56.14 12.71
CA THR A 55 11.09 54.99 13.52
C THR A 55 10.82 53.72 12.70
N PRO A 56 11.78 52.77 12.56
CA PRO A 56 11.51 51.54 11.83
C PRO A 56 10.35 50.80 12.49
N PRO A 57 9.38 50.26 11.72
CA PRO A 57 8.26 49.53 12.28
C PRO A 57 8.79 48.34 13.08
N SER A 58 8.27 48.15 14.30
CA SER A 58 8.69 47.06 15.18
C SER A 58 8.55 45.72 14.45
N SER A 59 9.67 45.02 14.26
CA SER A 59 9.70 43.73 13.59
C SER A 59 8.97 42.68 14.42
N SER A 60 7.66 42.54 14.20
CA SER A 60 6.92 41.38 14.66
C SER A 60 7.63 40.13 14.15
N SER A 61 8.04 39.25 15.07
CA SER A 61 8.59 37.95 14.71
C SER A 61 7.62 37.22 13.76
N PRO A 62 8.13 36.46 12.77
CA PRO A 62 7.25 35.72 11.86
C PRO A 62 6.34 34.81 12.68
N LYS A 63 5.03 34.88 12.42
CA LYS A 63 4.05 34.05 13.12
C LYS A 63 4.33 32.58 12.82
N ARG A 64 4.78 31.85 13.86
CA ARG A 64 5.14 30.43 13.79
C ARG A 64 3.97 29.62 13.23
N LYS A 65 4.15 29.03 12.04
CA LYS A 65 3.08 28.31 11.31
C LYS A 65 2.46 27.22 12.17
N VAL A 66 1.14 27.05 12.11
CA VAL A 66 0.42 26.00 12.83
C VAL A 66 0.75 24.65 12.19
N GLN A 67 1.22 23.70 13.02
CA GLN A 67 1.75 22.42 12.57
C GLN A 67 0.66 21.35 12.56
N ILE A 68 0.46 20.70 11.41
CA ILE A 68 -0.50 19.59 11.22
C ILE A 68 0.26 18.33 10.80
N ALA A 69 0.03 17.20 11.48
CA ALA A 69 0.58 15.91 11.08
C ALA A 69 -0.42 15.14 10.20
N VAL A 70 0.07 14.54 9.12
CA VAL A 70 -0.68 13.59 8.28
C VAL A 70 0.06 12.25 8.26
N VAL A 71 -0.64 11.17 8.55
CA VAL A 71 -0.06 9.83 8.71
C VAL A 71 -0.45 8.95 7.52
N GLY A 72 0.50 8.69 6.63
CA GLY A 72 0.33 7.98 5.36
C GLY A 72 0.38 8.93 4.16
N SER A 73 1.33 8.69 3.25
CA SER A 73 1.57 9.48 2.03
C SER A 73 0.90 8.89 0.77
N GLY A 74 -0.11 8.05 0.97
CA GLY A 74 -1.05 7.66 -0.09
C GLY A 74 -1.90 8.84 -0.55
N PRO A 75 -2.68 8.68 -1.64
CA PRO A 75 -3.43 9.77 -2.26
C PRO A 75 -4.34 10.54 -1.30
N SER A 76 -4.99 9.87 -0.34
CA SER A 76 -5.79 10.53 0.70
C SER A 76 -5.00 11.53 1.55
N GLY A 77 -3.80 11.16 2.01
CA GLY A 77 -2.95 12.04 2.83
C GLY A 77 -2.44 13.23 2.02
N CYS A 78 -1.97 12.97 0.81
CA CYS A 78 -1.53 14.02 -0.11
C CYS A 78 -2.68 14.98 -0.50
N PHE A 79 -3.90 14.47 -0.74
CA PHE A 79 -5.05 15.34 -1.04
C PHE A 79 -5.55 16.15 0.17
N VAL A 80 -5.41 15.64 1.41
CA VAL A 80 -5.65 16.42 2.64
C VAL A 80 -4.62 17.54 2.76
N ALA A 81 -3.33 17.22 2.71
CA ALA A 81 -2.24 18.20 2.85
C ALA A 81 -2.32 19.31 1.78
N ASN A 82 -2.48 18.93 0.51
CA ASN A 82 -2.65 19.83 -0.64
C ASN A 82 -3.84 20.78 -0.48
N GLN A 83 -4.94 20.33 0.14
CA GLN A 83 -6.10 21.18 0.40
C GLN A 83 -5.94 22.08 1.62
N LEU A 84 -5.32 21.62 2.71
CA LEU A 84 -5.03 22.43 3.88
C LEU A 84 -4.17 23.64 3.49
N VAL A 85 -3.02 23.41 2.83
CA VAL A 85 -2.12 24.50 2.43
C VAL A 85 -2.71 25.40 1.33
N LYS A 86 -3.69 24.93 0.56
CA LYS A 86 -4.41 25.77 -0.44
C LYS A 86 -5.51 26.63 0.17
N LYS A 87 -6.18 26.16 1.22
CA LYS A 87 -7.29 26.88 1.87
C LYS A 87 -6.84 27.79 3.01
N HIS A 88 -5.67 27.53 3.60
CA HIS A 88 -5.14 28.31 4.72
C HIS A 88 -3.63 28.56 4.50
N THR A 89 -3.20 29.82 4.59
CA THR A 89 -1.80 30.22 4.36
C THR A 89 -0.88 29.75 5.47
N ASP A 90 -1.34 29.91 6.71
CA ASP A 90 -0.51 29.86 7.93
C ASP A 90 -0.30 28.43 8.47
N LEU A 91 -0.77 27.41 7.74
CA LEU A 91 -0.55 26.00 8.06
C LEU A 91 0.76 25.49 7.43
N HIS A 92 1.46 24.66 8.18
CA HIS A 92 2.49 23.75 7.68
C HIS A 92 2.05 22.31 7.91
N VAL A 93 2.34 21.42 6.97
CA VAL A 93 1.91 20.01 7.06
C VAL A 93 3.12 19.07 6.97
N ASP A 94 3.34 18.27 8.00
CA ASP A 94 4.31 17.17 7.96
C ASP A 94 3.58 15.86 7.62
N ILE A 95 3.95 15.22 6.50
CA ILE A 95 3.40 13.94 6.05
C ILE A 95 4.38 12.83 6.42
N PHE A 96 4.01 12.00 7.39
CA PHE A 96 4.76 10.82 7.78
C PHE A 96 4.39 9.60 6.93
N GLU A 97 5.39 8.82 6.53
CA GLU A 97 5.23 7.56 5.81
C GLU A 97 6.11 6.48 6.44
N ARG A 98 5.61 5.25 6.58
CA ARG A 98 6.38 4.14 7.19
C ARG A 98 7.46 3.60 6.26
N LEU A 99 7.30 3.79 4.95
CA LEU A 99 8.22 3.33 3.92
C LEU A 99 9.22 4.44 3.55
N PRO A 100 10.42 4.09 3.08
CA PRO A 100 11.34 5.03 2.42
C PRO A 100 10.81 5.67 1.12
N VAL A 101 9.60 5.29 0.66
CA VAL A 101 9.04 5.70 -0.64
C VAL A 101 7.52 5.93 -0.51
N PRO A 102 6.95 7.03 -1.05
CA PRO A 102 5.57 7.44 -0.82
C PRO A 102 4.56 6.85 -1.82
N PHE A 103 3.39 7.51 -1.92
CA PHE A 103 2.26 7.26 -2.82
C PHE A 103 1.41 6.02 -2.51
N GLY A 104 1.90 5.11 -1.68
CA GLY A 104 1.16 3.93 -1.21
C GLY A 104 0.59 3.12 -2.38
N LEU A 105 -0.74 2.96 -2.43
CA LEU A 105 -1.39 2.15 -3.46
C LEU A 105 -1.33 2.72 -4.90
N CYS A 106 -0.94 3.98 -5.12
CA CYS A 106 -0.61 4.43 -6.49
C CYS A 106 0.61 3.67 -7.03
N ARG A 107 1.62 3.48 -6.19
CA ARG A 107 2.89 2.81 -6.53
C ARG A 107 2.83 1.29 -6.37
N TYR A 108 2.10 0.83 -5.35
CA TYR A 108 2.09 -0.58 -4.91
C TYR A 108 0.77 -1.33 -5.20
N GLY A 109 -0.32 -0.62 -5.53
CA GLY A 109 -1.62 -1.22 -5.84
C GLY A 109 -1.95 -1.19 -7.33
N VAL A 110 -1.92 -0.01 -7.96
CA VAL A 110 -2.23 0.18 -9.39
C VAL A 110 -1.36 -0.73 -10.26
N ALA A 111 -2.00 -1.45 -11.19
CA ALA A 111 -1.33 -2.43 -12.03
C ALA A 111 -0.22 -1.79 -12.91
N PRO A 112 0.86 -2.53 -13.23
CA PRO A 112 1.94 -2.02 -14.09
C PRO A 112 1.51 -1.67 -15.53
N ASP A 113 0.43 -2.28 -16.02
CA ASP A 113 -0.20 -1.94 -17.31
C ASP A 113 -1.10 -0.69 -17.26
N HIS A 114 -1.26 -0.07 -16.08
CA HIS A 114 -2.06 1.14 -15.85
C HIS A 114 -1.18 2.37 -15.49
N PRO A 115 -0.18 2.75 -16.32
CA PRO A 115 0.75 3.82 -15.99
C PRO A 115 0.07 5.20 -15.86
N ASP A 116 -1.02 5.44 -16.58
CA ASP A 116 -1.72 6.74 -16.55
C ASP A 116 -2.42 7.02 -15.22
N VAL A 117 -2.86 5.98 -14.53
CA VAL A 117 -3.42 6.09 -13.17
C VAL A 117 -2.32 6.46 -12.16
N LYS A 118 -1.06 6.12 -12.45
CA LYS A 118 0.11 6.51 -11.64
C LYS A 118 0.57 7.96 -11.90
N ASN A 119 0.06 8.66 -12.92
CA ASN A 119 0.48 10.05 -13.22
C ASN A 119 0.23 11.05 -12.06
N VAL A 120 -0.66 10.72 -11.12
CA VAL A 120 -0.91 11.52 -9.91
C VAL A 120 0.33 11.63 -8.99
N GLU A 121 1.27 10.68 -9.07
CA GLU A 121 2.53 10.69 -8.32
C GLU A 121 3.36 11.96 -8.58
N LYS A 122 3.29 12.53 -9.80
CA LYS A 122 3.96 13.80 -10.14
C LYS A 122 3.41 14.97 -9.31
N GLN A 123 2.09 15.06 -9.16
CA GLN A 123 1.45 16.10 -8.34
C GLN A 123 1.82 15.97 -6.85
N PHE A 124 2.08 14.75 -6.38
CA PHE A 124 2.51 14.53 -5.00
C PHE A 124 4.00 14.90 -4.80
N MET A 125 4.88 14.64 -5.79
CA MET A 125 6.25 15.17 -5.74
C MET A 125 6.29 16.70 -5.78
N GLU A 126 5.48 17.34 -6.62
CA GLU A 126 5.33 18.80 -6.67
C GLU A 126 4.82 19.36 -5.33
N LEU A 127 3.94 18.63 -4.63
CA LEU A 127 3.47 18.99 -3.27
C LEU A 127 4.60 18.93 -2.24
N PHE A 128 5.39 17.85 -2.23
CA PHE A 128 6.50 17.67 -1.27
C PHE A 128 7.67 18.64 -1.50
N GLN A 129 7.69 19.32 -2.65
CA GLN A 129 8.67 20.36 -3.01
C GLN A 129 8.12 21.78 -2.79
N GLY A 130 6.89 21.93 -2.29
CA GLY A 130 6.17 23.20 -2.17
C GLY A 130 6.41 24.01 -0.89
N GLY A 131 7.46 23.72 -0.12
CA GLY A 131 7.92 24.46 1.07
C GLY A 131 7.04 24.35 2.34
N ARG A 132 5.71 24.41 2.19
CA ARG A 132 4.72 24.32 3.29
C ARG A 132 4.23 22.89 3.57
N VAL A 133 4.83 21.91 2.91
CA VAL A 133 4.62 20.48 3.18
C VAL A 133 5.98 19.80 3.25
N THR A 134 6.35 19.24 4.41
CA THR A 134 7.47 18.30 4.50
C THR A 134 6.93 16.88 4.35
N TRP A 135 7.58 16.06 3.53
CA TRP A 135 7.38 14.60 3.56
C TRP A 135 8.53 13.92 4.29
N ILE A 136 8.20 12.97 5.16
CA ILE A 136 9.12 12.26 6.06
C ILE A 136 8.86 10.75 5.92
N GLY A 137 9.67 10.08 5.12
CA GLY A 137 9.61 8.62 4.94
C GLY A 137 10.29 7.85 6.06
N ASN A 138 10.04 6.54 6.11
CA ASN A 138 10.61 5.59 7.06
C ASN A 138 10.37 5.92 8.56
N VAL A 139 9.14 6.33 8.91
CA VAL A 139 8.69 6.60 10.30
C VAL A 139 7.31 5.98 10.57
N SER A 140 7.22 5.05 11.53
CA SER A 140 5.99 4.31 11.87
C SER A 140 5.24 4.94 13.07
N ILE A 141 4.40 5.94 12.80
CA ILE A 141 3.45 6.48 13.79
C ILE A 141 2.52 5.38 14.32
N GLY A 142 2.26 5.38 15.62
CA GLY A 142 1.48 4.35 16.32
C GLY A 142 2.27 3.09 16.70
N ARG A 143 3.55 3.01 16.32
CA ARG A 143 4.46 1.89 16.68
C ARG A 143 5.78 2.36 17.27
N GLU A 144 6.44 3.30 16.60
CA GLU A 144 7.74 3.87 17.01
C GLU A 144 7.54 5.18 17.76
N ILE A 145 6.56 5.99 17.32
CA ILE A 145 6.14 7.25 17.93
C ILE A 145 4.65 7.11 18.32
N PRO A 146 4.28 7.23 19.60
CA PRO A 146 2.89 7.07 20.06
C PRO A 146 2.03 8.28 19.68
N VAL A 147 0.71 8.07 19.57
CA VAL A 147 -0.23 9.12 19.11
C VAL A 147 -0.28 10.31 20.08
N GLY A 148 -0.14 10.08 21.38
CA GLY A 148 -0.07 11.14 22.40
C GLY A 148 1.14 12.09 22.23
N ALA A 149 2.31 11.55 21.88
CA ALA A 149 3.49 12.38 21.59
C ALA A 149 3.24 13.25 20.34
N LEU A 150 2.65 12.68 19.29
CA LEU A 150 2.31 13.43 18.08
C LEU A 150 1.30 14.56 18.39
N LEU A 151 0.31 14.33 19.26
CA LEU A 151 -0.65 15.34 19.72
C LEU A 151 -0.06 16.41 20.66
N SER A 152 1.14 16.19 21.20
CA SER A 152 1.85 17.17 22.04
C SER A 152 2.61 18.21 21.21
N HIS A 153 3.13 17.81 20.03
CA HIS A 153 3.92 18.68 19.16
C HIS A 153 3.15 19.22 17.93
N TYR A 154 1.98 18.65 17.61
CA TYR A 154 1.12 19.09 16.51
C TYR A 154 -0.23 19.59 16.99
N ALA A 155 -0.75 20.62 16.32
CA ALA A 155 -2.06 21.19 16.60
C ALA A 155 -3.19 20.23 16.22
N ALA A 156 -3.01 19.40 15.18
CA ALA A 156 -3.91 18.31 14.81
C ALA A 156 -3.20 17.15 14.10
N VAL A 157 -3.82 15.97 14.10
CA VAL A 157 -3.33 14.73 13.46
C VAL A 157 -4.39 14.15 12.51
N VAL A 158 -4.01 13.77 11.29
CA VAL A 158 -4.89 13.11 10.31
C VAL A 158 -4.37 11.73 9.93
N PHE A 159 -5.11 10.66 10.24
CA PHE A 159 -4.81 9.31 9.82
C PHE A 159 -5.32 9.03 8.39
N ALA A 160 -4.39 8.91 7.44
CA ALA A 160 -4.62 8.61 6.04
C ALA A 160 -3.99 7.28 5.60
N THR A 161 -3.80 6.36 6.56
CA THR A 161 -3.06 5.08 6.46
C THR A 161 -3.63 4.06 5.47
N GLY A 162 -4.81 4.31 4.91
CA GLY A 162 -5.43 3.45 3.89
C GLY A 162 -6.06 2.18 4.49
N ALA A 163 -5.87 1.05 3.80
CA ALA A 163 -6.29 -0.27 4.27
C ALA A 163 -5.24 -1.32 3.88
N GLU A 164 -4.74 -2.07 4.85
CA GLU A 164 -3.61 -2.99 4.68
C GLU A 164 -4.04 -4.44 4.81
N GLY A 165 -4.61 -4.83 5.94
CA GLY A 165 -5.23 -6.13 6.11
C GLY A 165 -6.18 -6.52 4.97
N SER A 166 -6.05 -7.75 4.46
CA SER A 166 -7.07 -8.38 3.63
C SER A 166 -8.25 -8.84 4.50
N LYS A 167 -9.45 -8.95 3.91
CA LYS A 167 -10.57 -9.66 4.56
C LYS A 167 -10.43 -11.17 4.34
N LYS A 168 -10.73 -11.95 5.38
CA LYS A 168 -10.92 -13.40 5.28
C LYS A 168 -12.37 -13.73 4.87
N LEU A 169 -12.56 -14.90 4.28
CA LEU A 169 -13.86 -15.51 3.98
C LEU A 169 -14.51 -16.09 5.25
N GLY A 170 -13.70 -16.63 6.17
CA GLY A 170 -14.17 -17.28 7.39
C GLY A 170 -14.76 -18.67 7.15
N ILE A 171 -14.26 -19.39 6.14
CA ILE A 171 -14.77 -20.72 5.73
C ILE A 171 -13.73 -21.83 5.91
N PRO A 172 -14.15 -23.11 6.08
CA PRO A 172 -13.23 -24.23 6.15
C PRO A 172 -12.29 -24.30 4.94
N GLY A 173 -11.02 -24.59 5.19
CA GLY A 173 -9.97 -24.71 4.15
C GLY A 173 -9.34 -23.39 3.68
N GLU A 174 -9.71 -22.23 4.24
CA GLU A 174 -9.12 -20.94 3.83
C GLU A 174 -7.60 -20.85 4.07
N ASP A 175 -7.04 -21.60 5.01
CA ASP A 175 -5.60 -21.64 5.30
C ASP A 175 -4.84 -22.76 4.54
N LEU A 176 -5.44 -23.34 3.48
CA LEU A 176 -4.76 -24.31 2.60
C LEU A 176 -3.71 -23.65 1.69
N ALA A 177 -2.64 -24.38 1.37
CA ALA A 177 -1.63 -23.88 0.44
C ALA A 177 -2.21 -23.67 -0.97
N GLY A 178 -1.88 -22.55 -1.60
CA GLY A 178 -2.53 -22.11 -2.84
C GLY A 178 -3.83 -21.34 -2.63
N VAL A 179 -4.29 -21.12 -1.39
CA VAL A 179 -5.25 -20.05 -1.09
C VAL A 179 -4.45 -18.79 -0.71
N ILE A 180 -4.64 -17.71 -1.45
CA ILE A 180 -3.94 -16.43 -1.24
C ILE A 180 -4.91 -15.26 -1.32
N SER A 181 -4.51 -14.11 -0.79
CA SER A 181 -5.23 -12.86 -1.04
C SER A 181 -4.83 -12.28 -2.40
N ALA A 182 -5.77 -11.71 -3.14
CA ALA A 182 -5.47 -10.95 -4.35
C ALA A 182 -4.42 -9.87 -4.07
N ARG A 183 -4.52 -9.22 -2.91
CA ARG A 183 -3.51 -8.28 -2.36
C ARG A 183 -2.10 -8.82 -2.45
N SER A 184 -1.84 -10.02 -1.91
CA SER A 184 -0.47 -10.57 -1.84
C SER A 184 0.17 -10.78 -3.22
N PHE A 185 -0.63 -11.04 -4.25
CA PHE A 185 -0.14 -11.12 -5.62
C PHE A 185 0.09 -9.74 -6.24
N VAL A 186 -0.80 -8.77 -5.97
CA VAL A 186 -0.61 -7.36 -6.35
C VAL A 186 0.68 -6.79 -5.76
N GLU A 187 0.89 -6.97 -4.45
CA GLU A 187 2.09 -6.52 -3.73
C GLU A 187 3.37 -7.19 -4.26
N TYR A 188 3.30 -8.47 -4.63
CA TYR A 188 4.41 -9.20 -5.25
C TYR A 188 4.79 -8.60 -6.62
N TYR A 189 3.83 -8.42 -7.54
CA TYR A 189 4.14 -7.93 -8.89
C TYR A 189 4.51 -6.43 -8.92
N ASN A 190 4.01 -5.63 -7.98
CA ASN A 190 4.33 -4.21 -7.84
C ASN A 190 5.55 -3.91 -6.93
N THR A 191 6.25 -4.94 -6.43
CA THR A 191 7.45 -4.81 -5.59
C THR A 191 7.23 -4.11 -4.24
N TYR A 192 6.18 -4.46 -3.50
CA TYR A 192 6.00 -4.00 -2.11
C TYR A 192 7.18 -4.52 -1.25
N PRO A 193 7.95 -3.66 -0.56
CA PRO A 193 9.33 -3.99 -0.17
C PRO A 193 9.44 -4.84 1.10
N PHE A 194 10.42 -5.74 1.13
CA PHE A 194 10.80 -6.47 2.34
C PHE A 194 11.28 -5.49 3.45
N PRO A 195 10.88 -5.64 4.73
CA PRO A 195 10.18 -6.78 5.33
C PRO A 195 8.65 -6.71 5.31
N PHE A 196 8.04 -5.64 4.77
CA PHE A 196 6.58 -5.49 4.72
C PHE A 196 5.93 -6.38 3.65
N GLY A 197 6.62 -6.61 2.54
CA GLY A 197 6.22 -7.54 1.47
C GLY A 197 7.25 -8.65 1.20
N SER A 198 6.90 -9.59 0.33
CA SER A 198 7.77 -10.69 -0.13
C SER A 198 8.07 -10.62 -1.64
N PRO A 199 8.64 -9.52 -2.16
CA PRO A 199 8.75 -9.26 -3.60
C PRO A 199 9.72 -10.22 -4.33
N ARG A 200 10.54 -10.98 -3.58
CA ARG A 200 11.46 -12.00 -4.12
C ARG A 200 10.81 -13.40 -4.23
N PHE A 201 9.58 -13.59 -3.75
CA PHE A 201 8.93 -14.90 -3.69
C PHE A 201 7.49 -14.83 -4.20
N CYS A 202 7.16 -15.60 -5.25
CA CYS A 202 5.78 -15.68 -5.73
C CYS A 202 4.90 -16.35 -4.66
N PRO A 203 3.70 -15.82 -4.33
CA PRO A 203 2.85 -16.41 -3.29
C PRO A 203 2.23 -17.76 -3.65
N PHE A 204 2.46 -18.29 -4.87
CA PHE A 204 1.97 -19.60 -5.31
C PHE A 204 2.90 -20.31 -6.30
N ASP A 205 2.59 -21.57 -6.59
CA ASP A 205 3.39 -22.49 -7.41
C ASP A 205 3.01 -22.39 -8.90
N VAL A 206 3.54 -21.35 -9.56
CA VAL A 206 3.18 -20.92 -10.93
C VAL A 206 3.24 -22.04 -11.96
N GLU A 207 4.25 -22.92 -11.88
CA GLU A 207 4.42 -24.02 -12.85
C GLU A 207 3.38 -25.16 -12.68
N LYS A 208 2.93 -25.39 -11.44
CA LYS A 208 1.97 -26.47 -11.13
C LYS A 208 0.51 -26.02 -11.20
N THR A 209 0.24 -24.72 -11.27
CA THR A 209 -1.12 -24.20 -11.44
C THR A 209 -1.58 -24.35 -12.89
N ARG A 210 -2.81 -24.84 -13.10
CA ARG A 210 -3.57 -24.78 -14.38
C ARG A 210 -4.84 -23.97 -14.22
N ARG A 211 -5.56 -24.21 -13.12
CA ARG A 211 -6.89 -23.62 -12.87
C ARG A 211 -6.86 -22.72 -11.65
N ALA A 212 -7.29 -21.47 -11.82
CA ALA A 212 -7.41 -20.51 -10.75
C ALA A 212 -8.87 -20.08 -10.52
N ILE A 213 -9.22 -19.75 -9.28
CA ILE A 213 -10.49 -19.12 -8.93
C ILE A 213 -10.21 -17.78 -8.28
N VAL A 214 -10.79 -16.71 -8.81
CA VAL A 214 -10.82 -15.40 -8.15
C VAL A 214 -12.17 -15.24 -7.47
N ILE A 215 -12.18 -15.01 -6.16
CA ILE A 215 -13.41 -14.82 -5.37
C ILE A 215 -13.64 -13.32 -5.18
N GLY A 216 -14.67 -12.79 -5.84
CA GLY A 216 -14.98 -11.36 -5.92
C GLY A 216 -14.67 -10.77 -7.30
N ASN A 217 -15.50 -9.83 -7.74
CA ASN A 217 -15.50 -9.22 -9.09
C ASN A 217 -15.43 -7.68 -9.04
N GLY A 218 -14.38 -7.15 -8.41
CA GLY A 218 -14.02 -5.71 -8.44
C GLY A 218 -12.82 -5.43 -9.35
N ASN A 219 -12.41 -4.16 -9.50
CA ASN A 219 -11.24 -3.80 -10.35
C ASN A 219 -9.97 -4.61 -10.00
N VAL A 220 -9.68 -4.83 -8.71
CA VAL A 220 -8.52 -5.64 -8.27
C VAL A 220 -8.57 -7.10 -8.78
N ALA A 221 -9.77 -7.66 -8.98
CA ALA A 221 -9.92 -8.96 -9.62
C ALA A 221 -9.57 -8.87 -11.11
N MET A 222 -9.92 -7.78 -11.79
CA MET A 222 -9.60 -7.52 -13.20
C MET A 222 -8.08 -7.37 -13.39
N ASP A 223 -7.43 -6.57 -12.54
CA ASP A 223 -5.97 -6.42 -12.50
C ASP A 223 -5.27 -7.79 -12.39
N VAL A 224 -5.70 -8.59 -11.42
CA VAL A 224 -5.15 -9.93 -11.15
C VAL A 224 -5.37 -10.88 -12.33
N VAL A 225 -6.54 -10.90 -12.98
CA VAL A 225 -6.76 -11.79 -14.13
C VAL A 225 -6.11 -11.30 -15.43
N ARG A 226 -5.84 -10.00 -15.61
CA ARG A 226 -4.94 -9.54 -16.69
C ARG A 226 -3.53 -10.11 -16.49
N VAL A 227 -2.97 -10.01 -15.29
CA VAL A 227 -1.62 -10.51 -14.99
C VAL A 227 -1.52 -12.05 -15.06
N LEU A 228 -2.49 -12.78 -14.51
CA LEU A 228 -2.51 -14.25 -14.57
C LEU A 228 -2.89 -14.80 -15.96
N GLY A 229 -3.76 -14.10 -16.69
CA GLY A 229 -4.27 -14.49 -18.00
C GLY A 229 -3.31 -14.17 -19.15
N GLY A 230 -2.73 -12.97 -19.16
CA GLY A 230 -1.90 -12.47 -20.26
C GLY A 230 -0.55 -13.18 -20.44
N SER A 231 0.11 -12.86 -21.56
CA SER A 231 1.52 -13.18 -21.77
C SER A 231 2.42 -12.23 -20.96
N TYR A 232 3.41 -12.79 -20.26
CA TYR A 232 4.40 -12.02 -19.49
C TYR A 232 5.12 -10.95 -20.35
N LYS A 233 5.24 -11.19 -21.66
CA LYS A 233 5.89 -10.31 -22.65
C LYS A 233 5.28 -8.92 -22.71
N TYR A 234 3.96 -8.82 -22.48
CA TYR A 234 3.23 -7.56 -22.44
C TYR A 234 3.62 -6.69 -21.24
N PHE A 235 3.95 -7.32 -20.11
CA PHE A 235 4.37 -6.62 -18.89
C PHE A 235 5.87 -6.29 -18.86
N CYS A 236 6.70 -6.87 -19.72
CA CYS A 236 8.14 -6.60 -19.77
C CYS A 236 8.54 -5.10 -19.75
N PRO A 237 7.95 -4.19 -20.57
CA PRO A 237 8.32 -2.77 -20.56
C PRO A 237 7.77 -1.95 -19.37
N THR A 238 6.90 -2.52 -18.54
CA THR A 238 6.23 -1.84 -17.41
C THR A 238 7.12 -1.74 -16.17
N ASP A 239 6.60 -1.19 -15.05
CA ASP A 239 7.28 -1.21 -13.74
C ASP A 239 7.08 -2.52 -12.94
N MET A 240 6.56 -3.59 -13.56
CA MET A 240 6.40 -4.91 -12.94
C MET A 240 7.75 -5.52 -12.56
N ASN A 241 7.88 -6.04 -11.34
CA ASN A 241 9.09 -6.68 -10.82
C ASN A 241 9.69 -7.74 -11.80
N CYS A 242 10.99 -7.65 -12.08
CA CYS A 242 11.70 -8.63 -12.91
C CYS A 242 11.60 -10.08 -12.38
N VAL A 243 11.49 -10.29 -11.07
CA VAL A 243 11.28 -11.62 -10.47
C VAL A 243 9.90 -12.17 -10.84
N CYS A 244 8.87 -11.32 -10.81
CA CYS A 244 7.52 -11.71 -11.24
C CYS A 244 7.49 -12.06 -12.74
N LEU A 245 8.16 -11.27 -13.58
CA LEU A 245 8.29 -11.58 -15.01
C LEU A 245 8.96 -12.95 -15.25
N GLN A 246 10.03 -13.27 -14.51
CA GLN A 246 10.74 -14.56 -14.61
C GLN A 246 9.89 -15.76 -14.17
N GLU A 247 9.05 -15.61 -13.15
CA GLU A 247 8.11 -16.68 -12.77
C GLU A 247 6.95 -16.79 -13.76
N MET A 248 6.43 -15.67 -14.29
CA MET A 248 5.37 -15.69 -15.31
C MET A 248 5.83 -16.27 -16.66
N MET A 249 7.14 -16.37 -16.94
CA MET A 249 7.66 -17.18 -18.05
C MET A 249 7.34 -18.68 -17.92
N ARG A 250 7.01 -19.16 -16.71
CA ARG A 250 6.61 -20.55 -16.41
C ARG A 250 5.10 -20.70 -16.21
N ASN A 251 4.32 -19.64 -16.42
CA ASN A 251 2.87 -19.65 -16.26
C ASN A 251 2.23 -20.68 -17.19
N ARG A 252 1.37 -21.52 -16.62
CA ARG A 252 0.59 -22.55 -17.32
C ARG A 252 -0.91 -22.47 -16.99
N ILE A 253 -1.37 -21.38 -16.39
CA ILE A 253 -2.78 -21.18 -16.05
C ILE A 253 -3.59 -21.04 -17.34
N ASP A 254 -4.44 -22.01 -17.66
CA ASP A 254 -5.24 -22.05 -18.89
C ASP A 254 -6.71 -21.66 -18.66
N HIS A 255 -7.19 -21.70 -17.42
CA HIS A 255 -8.54 -21.30 -17.07
C HIS A 255 -8.59 -20.55 -15.72
N ILE A 256 -9.33 -19.44 -15.67
CA ILE A 256 -9.58 -18.66 -14.47
C ILE A 256 -11.08 -18.41 -14.33
N SER A 257 -11.70 -18.90 -13.26
CA SER A 257 -13.09 -18.58 -12.93
C SER A 257 -13.17 -17.37 -11.98
N ILE A 258 -13.77 -16.27 -12.42
CA ILE A 258 -14.05 -15.07 -11.62
C ILE A 258 -15.44 -15.21 -11.03
N THR A 259 -15.54 -15.40 -9.71
CA THR A 259 -16.78 -15.79 -9.03
C THR A 259 -17.41 -14.63 -8.24
N GLY A 260 -18.69 -14.37 -8.49
CA GLY A 260 -19.50 -13.40 -7.78
C GLY A 260 -20.62 -14.07 -6.97
N ARG A 261 -20.72 -13.75 -5.67
CA ARG A 261 -21.77 -14.28 -4.76
C ARG A 261 -23.19 -13.74 -4.98
N ARG A 262 -23.39 -12.94 -6.03
CA ARG A 262 -24.63 -12.27 -6.46
C ARG A 262 -24.63 -12.21 -8.00
N GLY A 263 -25.69 -11.68 -8.60
CA GLY A 263 -25.77 -11.49 -10.05
C GLY A 263 -24.85 -10.39 -10.58
N VAL A 264 -24.92 -10.16 -11.89
CA VAL A 264 -24.13 -9.14 -12.60
C VAL A 264 -24.52 -7.71 -12.21
N ASP A 265 -25.77 -7.51 -11.76
CA ASP A 265 -26.33 -6.31 -11.11
C ASP A 265 -25.52 -5.81 -9.91
N SER A 266 -24.70 -6.70 -9.37
CA SER A 266 -24.03 -6.59 -8.08
C SER A 266 -22.51 -6.61 -8.22
N SER A 267 -22.01 -6.45 -9.45
CA SER A 267 -20.60 -6.37 -9.80
C SER A 267 -19.95 -5.10 -9.26
N ALA A 268 -18.65 -5.17 -8.95
CA ALA A 268 -17.88 -4.06 -8.39
C ALA A 268 -16.78 -3.55 -9.34
N PHE A 269 -16.64 -4.12 -10.54
CA PHE A 269 -15.73 -3.64 -11.57
C PHE A 269 -16.31 -2.44 -12.33
N ALA A 270 -15.48 -1.50 -12.74
CA ALA A 270 -15.90 -0.43 -13.64
C ALA A 270 -16.05 -0.95 -15.09
N THR A 271 -16.96 -0.34 -15.87
CA THR A 271 -17.21 -0.73 -17.28
C THR A 271 -15.98 -0.60 -18.19
N ALA A 272 -14.99 0.21 -17.79
CA ALA A 272 -13.71 0.33 -18.49
C ALA A 272 -12.88 -0.95 -18.36
N GLU A 273 -12.72 -1.48 -17.14
CA GLU A 273 -11.92 -2.68 -16.84
C GLU A 273 -12.39 -3.90 -17.64
N PHE A 274 -13.70 -4.16 -17.63
CA PHE A 274 -14.28 -5.28 -18.38
C PHE A 274 -14.13 -5.07 -19.89
N ARG A 275 -14.34 -3.84 -20.39
CA ARG A 275 -14.14 -3.51 -21.81
C ARG A 275 -12.70 -3.68 -22.26
N GLU A 276 -11.74 -3.33 -21.42
CA GLU A 276 -10.33 -3.60 -21.68
C GLU A 276 -10.07 -5.09 -21.74
N LEU A 277 -10.54 -5.85 -20.73
CA LEU A 277 -10.37 -7.30 -20.65
C LEU A 277 -10.90 -8.03 -21.90
N THR A 278 -12.03 -7.59 -22.45
CA THR A 278 -12.60 -8.16 -23.70
C THR A 278 -11.77 -7.94 -24.97
N LYS A 279 -10.73 -7.09 -24.92
CA LYS A 279 -9.78 -6.80 -26.01
C LYS A 279 -8.33 -7.06 -25.60
N TYR A 280 -8.12 -7.55 -24.38
CA TYR A 280 -6.81 -7.67 -23.77
C TYR A 280 -6.12 -8.89 -24.35
N GLN A 281 -5.13 -8.69 -25.23
CA GLN A 281 -4.35 -9.76 -25.86
C GLN A 281 -5.22 -10.87 -26.48
N GLU A 282 -6.03 -10.55 -27.50
CA GLU A 282 -7.05 -11.45 -28.09
C GLU A 282 -6.54 -12.84 -28.55
N GLY A 283 -5.23 -13.02 -28.78
CA GLY A 283 -4.60 -14.33 -29.06
C GLY A 283 -4.09 -15.12 -27.84
N HIS A 284 -4.13 -14.53 -26.64
CA HIS A 284 -3.66 -15.10 -25.37
C HIS A 284 -4.73 -15.15 -24.27
N VAL A 285 -5.82 -14.40 -24.40
CA VAL A 285 -6.91 -14.33 -23.42
C VAL A 285 -8.27 -14.36 -24.13
N LYS A 286 -9.17 -15.20 -23.63
CA LYS A 286 -10.57 -15.32 -24.07
C LYS A 286 -11.47 -14.94 -22.89
N VAL A 287 -12.40 -14.00 -23.07
CA VAL A 287 -13.40 -13.65 -22.05
C VAL A 287 -14.69 -14.40 -22.33
N GLU A 288 -15.26 -15.00 -21.29
CA GLU A 288 -16.54 -15.71 -21.32
C GLU A 288 -17.36 -15.41 -20.06
N VAL A 289 -18.68 -15.56 -20.15
CA VAL A 289 -19.62 -15.34 -19.06
C VAL A 289 -20.63 -16.48 -19.00
N ASP A 290 -20.97 -16.93 -17.79
CA ASP A 290 -22.10 -17.86 -17.58
C ASP A 290 -23.42 -17.21 -18.05
N PRO A 291 -24.37 -17.98 -18.64
CA PRO A 291 -25.64 -17.45 -19.13
C PRO A 291 -26.45 -16.68 -18.06
N PHE A 292 -27.06 -15.56 -18.44
CA PHE A 292 -27.95 -14.80 -17.55
C PHE A 292 -29.00 -13.97 -18.30
N GLU A 293 -30.18 -13.84 -17.68
CA GLU A 293 -31.29 -12.99 -18.14
C GLU A 293 -30.96 -11.50 -17.96
N LEU A 294 -30.55 -10.81 -19.03
CA LEU A 294 -30.23 -9.38 -19.00
C LEU A 294 -31.40 -8.54 -18.44
N ASN A 295 -32.64 -8.83 -18.85
CA ASN A 295 -33.82 -8.11 -18.39
C ASN A 295 -34.07 -8.29 -16.87
N ALA A 296 -33.85 -9.50 -16.35
CA ALA A 296 -34.00 -9.76 -14.91
C ALA A 296 -32.86 -9.13 -14.09
N ALA A 297 -31.63 -9.14 -14.61
CA ALA A 297 -30.50 -8.45 -13.98
C ALA A 297 -30.70 -6.93 -13.92
N VAL A 298 -31.23 -6.31 -14.99
CA VAL A 298 -31.59 -4.88 -15.00
C VAL A 298 -32.70 -4.59 -13.99
N ALA A 299 -33.74 -5.44 -13.90
CA ALA A 299 -34.84 -5.28 -12.96
C ALA A 299 -34.46 -5.56 -11.48
N ALA A 300 -33.36 -6.27 -11.23
CA ALA A 300 -32.85 -6.53 -9.88
C ALA A 300 -32.10 -5.33 -9.27
N VAL A 301 -31.74 -4.31 -10.06
CA VAL A 301 -31.07 -3.10 -9.56
C VAL A 301 -32.11 -2.20 -8.86
N PRO A 302 -31.91 -1.83 -7.57
CA PRO A 302 -32.90 -1.02 -6.85
C PRO A 302 -33.13 0.37 -7.46
N ASP A 303 -34.38 0.83 -7.39
CA ASP A 303 -34.77 2.16 -7.86
C ASP A 303 -33.88 3.28 -7.31
N GLY A 304 -33.60 4.26 -8.18
CA GLY A 304 -32.66 5.35 -7.90
C GLY A 304 -31.17 4.96 -7.96
N LYS A 305 -30.81 3.67 -8.04
CA LYS A 305 -29.41 3.21 -8.22
C LYS A 305 -29.09 2.77 -9.65
N THR A 306 -30.10 2.52 -10.48
CA THR A 306 -29.97 2.11 -11.89
C THR A 306 -29.49 3.26 -12.77
N SER A 307 -28.18 3.52 -12.77
CA SER A 307 -27.58 4.49 -13.71
C SER A 307 -27.48 3.92 -15.13
N ARG A 308 -27.59 4.79 -16.15
CA ARG A 308 -27.39 4.40 -17.57
C ARG A 308 -26.02 3.76 -17.84
N ALA A 309 -25.01 4.05 -17.02
CA ALA A 309 -23.70 3.41 -17.11
C ALA A 309 -23.73 1.96 -16.62
N HIS A 310 -24.54 1.68 -15.59
CA HIS A 310 -24.71 0.34 -15.03
C HIS A 310 -25.52 -0.58 -15.95
N THR A 311 -26.58 -0.07 -16.58
CA THR A 311 -27.31 -0.81 -17.64
C THR A 311 -26.35 -1.19 -18.79
N ARG A 312 -25.58 -0.23 -19.29
CA ARG A 312 -24.56 -0.44 -20.34
C ARG A 312 -23.41 -1.37 -19.95
N MET A 313 -23.16 -1.55 -18.66
CA MET A 313 -22.23 -2.56 -18.17
C MET A 313 -22.83 -3.95 -18.34
N MET A 314 -24.07 -4.17 -17.91
CA MET A 314 -24.75 -5.47 -18.05
C MET A 314 -24.99 -5.82 -19.53
N GLU A 315 -25.36 -4.85 -20.36
CA GLU A 315 -25.44 -5.02 -21.83
C GLU A 315 -24.11 -5.50 -22.44
N LEU A 316 -22.98 -4.90 -22.02
CA LEU A 316 -21.65 -5.30 -22.49
C LEU A 316 -21.26 -6.70 -21.98
N VAL A 317 -21.54 -7.03 -20.72
CA VAL A 317 -21.22 -8.35 -20.14
C VAL A 317 -22.06 -9.44 -20.81
N HIS A 318 -23.30 -9.16 -21.17
CA HIS A 318 -24.19 -10.11 -21.88
C HIS A 318 -23.68 -10.49 -23.27
N GLN A 319 -22.91 -9.61 -23.95
CA GLN A 319 -22.30 -9.90 -25.26
C GLN A 319 -21.22 -11.01 -25.21
N PHE A 320 -20.78 -11.39 -24.01
CA PHE A 320 -19.80 -12.46 -23.78
C PHE A 320 -20.41 -13.67 -23.04
N ALA A 321 -21.74 -13.70 -22.88
CA ALA A 321 -22.44 -14.89 -22.42
C ALA A 321 -22.31 -16.01 -23.47
N ILE A 322 -21.97 -17.22 -23.03
CA ILE A 322 -21.98 -18.40 -23.89
C ILE A 322 -23.40 -18.98 -24.03
N ALA A 323 -23.57 -19.96 -24.91
CA ALA A 323 -24.80 -20.73 -25.02
C ALA A 323 -24.95 -21.76 -23.88
N ASP A 324 -26.19 -22.08 -23.53
CA ASP A 324 -26.52 -22.95 -22.38
C ASP A 324 -25.98 -24.38 -22.53
N ASP A 325 -25.95 -24.93 -23.75
CA ASP A 325 -25.43 -26.27 -24.05
C ASP A 325 -23.93 -26.39 -23.72
N VAL A 326 -23.15 -25.35 -24.04
CA VAL A 326 -21.73 -25.26 -23.70
C VAL A 326 -21.54 -25.03 -22.19
N PHE A 327 -22.48 -24.35 -21.51
CA PHE A 327 -22.45 -24.16 -20.04
C PHE A 327 -22.72 -25.47 -19.28
N GLU A 328 -23.73 -26.24 -19.68
CA GLU A 328 -24.02 -27.55 -19.06
C GLU A 328 -22.92 -28.58 -19.36
N THR A 329 -22.35 -28.54 -20.57
CA THR A 329 -21.20 -29.38 -20.94
C THR A 329 -19.97 -29.06 -20.06
N GLU A 330 -19.65 -27.77 -19.86
CA GLU A 330 -18.55 -27.37 -18.98
C GLU A 330 -18.84 -27.74 -17.51
N SER A 331 -20.06 -27.48 -17.03
CA SER A 331 -20.49 -27.80 -15.65
C SER A 331 -20.37 -29.29 -15.35
N THR A 332 -20.72 -30.14 -16.32
CA THR A 332 -20.55 -31.60 -16.24
C THR A 332 -19.08 -32.01 -16.16
N GLN A 333 -18.18 -31.35 -16.90
CA GLN A 333 -16.73 -31.61 -16.79
C GLN A 333 -16.17 -31.13 -15.43
N LEU A 334 -16.60 -29.96 -14.96
CA LEU A 334 -16.21 -29.37 -13.68
C LEU A 334 -16.73 -30.16 -12.47
N ALA A 335 -17.70 -31.05 -12.66
CA ALA A 335 -18.15 -32.01 -11.67
C ALA A 335 -17.08 -33.10 -11.32
N THR A 336 -15.98 -33.16 -12.07
CA THR A 336 -14.86 -34.10 -11.87
C THR A 336 -13.54 -33.38 -11.54
N ASP A 337 -12.60 -34.08 -10.92
CA ASP A 337 -11.24 -33.57 -10.69
C ASP A 337 -10.34 -33.69 -11.94
N ALA A 338 -9.06 -33.34 -11.80
CA ALA A 338 -8.10 -33.33 -12.92
C ALA A 338 -7.82 -34.72 -13.53
N ASP A 339 -8.08 -35.81 -12.80
CA ASP A 339 -7.96 -37.19 -13.27
C ASP A 339 -9.33 -37.77 -13.69
N GLY A 340 -10.40 -36.95 -13.72
CA GLY A 340 -11.75 -37.34 -14.12
C GLY A 340 -12.58 -38.00 -13.02
N VAL A 341 -12.14 -37.98 -11.76
CA VAL A 341 -12.85 -38.63 -10.65
C VAL A 341 -13.95 -37.69 -10.10
N PRO A 342 -15.20 -38.14 -9.95
CA PRO A 342 -16.30 -37.32 -9.41
C PRO A 342 -15.95 -36.57 -8.12
N LEU A 343 -16.30 -35.29 -8.06
CA LEU A 343 -16.25 -34.46 -6.86
C LEU A 343 -17.49 -34.75 -5.98
N PRO A 344 -17.52 -34.32 -4.70
CA PRO A 344 -18.56 -34.76 -3.76
C PRO A 344 -20.02 -34.48 -4.19
N SER A 345 -20.29 -33.40 -4.92
CA SER A 345 -21.63 -33.10 -5.48
C SER A 345 -21.94 -33.83 -6.79
N ALA A 346 -20.99 -34.57 -7.36
CA ALA A 346 -21.16 -35.38 -8.57
C ALA A 346 -21.28 -36.87 -8.26
N ALA A 347 -20.72 -37.30 -7.13
CA ALA A 347 -20.80 -38.67 -6.62
C ALA A 347 -22.22 -39.06 -6.16
N VAL A 348 -23.11 -38.09 -5.93
CA VAL A 348 -24.53 -38.31 -5.62
C VAL A 348 -25.34 -38.59 -6.90
N ALA A 349 -25.03 -37.89 -8.00
CA ALA A 349 -25.68 -38.07 -9.29
C ALA A 349 -25.28 -39.35 -10.06
N GLN A 350 -24.17 -40.01 -9.71
CA GLN A 350 -23.67 -41.20 -10.41
C GLN A 350 -23.99 -42.52 -9.67
N LEU A 351 -25.26 -42.95 -9.77
CA LEU A 351 -25.69 -44.30 -9.33
C LEU A 351 -26.10 -45.25 -10.47
N ASP A 352 -26.40 -44.74 -11.68
CA ASP A 352 -27.00 -45.51 -12.78
C ASP A 352 -26.13 -45.67 -14.05
N ALA A 353 -24.81 -45.84 -13.93
CA ALA A 353 -23.94 -46.12 -15.09
C ALA A 353 -22.72 -47.04 -14.80
N PRO A 354 -22.54 -48.16 -15.53
CA PRO A 354 -21.32 -48.97 -15.44
C PRO A 354 -20.16 -48.37 -16.27
N PRO A 355 -18.90 -48.47 -15.80
CA PRO A 355 -17.76 -47.86 -16.49
C PRO A 355 -17.35 -48.63 -17.76
N SER A 356 -16.97 -47.90 -18.81
CA SER A 356 -16.41 -48.45 -20.05
C SER A 356 -14.87 -48.34 -20.07
N PRO A 357 -14.13 -49.33 -20.64
CA PRO A 357 -12.68 -49.37 -20.55
C PRO A 357 -11.97 -48.39 -21.51
N SER A 358 -10.93 -47.72 -21.01
CA SER A 358 -10.08 -46.79 -21.77
C SER A 358 -9.19 -47.50 -22.80
N SER A 359 -9.16 -47.02 -24.04
CA SER A 359 -8.30 -47.56 -25.10
C SER A 359 -6.85 -47.03 -25.03
N THR A 360 -5.88 -47.93 -25.20
CA THR A 360 -4.44 -47.59 -25.14
C THR A 360 -3.93 -47.04 -26.47
N GLY A 361 -3.53 -45.76 -26.49
CA GLY A 361 -2.91 -45.11 -27.66
C GLY A 361 -1.42 -45.44 -27.83
N SER A 362 -1.02 -45.80 -29.05
CA SER A 362 0.38 -46.12 -29.40
C SER A 362 1.30 -44.89 -29.45
N ARG A 363 2.60 -45.07 -29.14
CA ARG A 363 3.63 -44.03 -29.27
C ARG A 363 4.47 -44.25 -30.53
N SER A 364 4.30 -43.39 -31.53
CA SER A 364 5.23 -43.27 -32.66
C SER A 364 6.32 -42.24 -32.37
N SER A 365 7.59 -42.63 -32.46
CA SER A 365 8.74 -41.71 -32.30
C SER A 365 9.15 -41.05 -33.62
N SER A 366 9.25 -39.73 -33.65
CA SER A 366 9.92 -38.99 -34.74
C SER A 366 10.99 -38.05 -34.17
N SER A 367 12.15 -38.03 -34.82
CA SER A 367 13.29 -37.20 -34.44
C SER A 367 13.21 -35.83 -35.11
N GLY A 368 13.17 -34.75 -34.31
CA GLY A 368 13.07 -33.38 -34.79
C GLY A 368 14.09 -32.43 -34.15
N THR A 369 14.56 -31.46 -34.93
CA THR A 369 15.49 -30.38 -34.57
C THR A 369 15.01 -29.60 -33.32
N PRO A 370 15.91 -29.06 -32.46
CA PRO A 370 15.49 -28.31 -31.27
C PRO A 370 14.54 -27.16 -31.62
N PRO A 371 13.31 -27.12 -31.05
CA PRO A 371 12.36 -26.08 -31.38
C PRO A 371 12.76 -24.75 -30.77
N THR A 372 12.64 -23.68 -31.57
CA THR A 372 12.51 -22.30 -31.07
C THR A 372 11.44 -22.27 -29.97
N PRO A 373 11.62 -21.52 -28.86
CA PRO A 373 10.66 -21.53 -27.75
C PRO A 373 9.30 -20.91 -28.15
N VAL A 374 8.41 -21.77 -28.65
CA VAL A 374 6.98 -21.49 -28.83
C VAL A 374 6.33 -21.35 -27.46
N ASP A 375 5.43 -20.38 -27.28
CA ASP A 375 4.54 -20.36 -26.11
C ASP A 375 3.69 -21.64 -26.11
N ARG A 376 4.00 -22.56 -25.19
CA ARG A 376 3.29 -23.85 -25.04
C ARG A 376 1.89 -23.71 -24.43
N ARG A 377 1.48 -22.49 -24.10
CA ARG A 377 0.23 -22.14 -23.44
C ARG A 377 -0.73 -21.58 -24.49
N GLY A 378 -1.87 -22.24 -24.68
CA GLY A 378 -2.98 -21.71 -25.47
C GLY A 378 -3.62 -20.48 -24.82
N PRO A 379 -4.68 -19.92 -25.43
CA PRO A 379 -5.38 -18.78 -24.85
C PRO A 379 -6.00 -19.15 -23.49
N CYS A 380 -5.77 -18.30 -22.49
CA CYS A 380 -6.34 -18.45 -21.16
C CYS A 380 -7.80 -18.03 -21.16
N THR A 381 -8.70 -18.90 -20.68
CA THR A 381 -10.13 -18.58 -20.59
C THR A 381 -10.44 -17.90 -19.25
N LEU A 382 -10.93 -16.67 -19.31
CA LEU A 382 -11.36 -15.87 -18.17
C LEU A 382 -12.88 -15.91 -18.09
N ARG A 383 -13.39 -16.70 -17.15
CA ARG A 383 -14.79 -17.12 -17.08
C ARG A 383 -15.51 -16.46 -15.91
N PHE A 384 -16.44 -15.56 -16.20
CA PHE A 384 -17.24 -14.86 -15.19
C PHE A 384 -18.43 -15.72 -14.77
N ARG A 385 -18.50 -16.06 -13.48
CA ARG A 385 -19.54 -16.89 -12.87
C ARG A 385 -20.26 -16.13 -11.77
N TYR A 386 -21.59 -16.16 -11.78
CA TYR A 386 -22.43 -15.35 -10.88
C TYR A 386 -23.29 -16.20 -9.95
N ASN A 387 -23.80 -15.59 -8.89
CA ASN A 387 -24.63 -16.22 -7.86
C ASN A 387 -23.95 -17.37 -7.07
N LEU A 388 -22.62 -17.49 -7.13
CA LEU A 388 -21.86 -18.54 -6.44
C LEU A 388 -21.32 -18.04 -5.09
N THR A 389 -21.91 -18.49 -3.99
CA THR A 389 -21.46 -18.16 -2.63
C THR A 389 -20.52 -19.27 -2.12
N PRO A 390 -19.24 -19.00 -1.83
CA PRO A 390 -18.31 -20.04 -1.38
C PRO A 390 -18.68 -20.53 0.04
N VAL A 391 -18.57 -21.84 0.25
CA VAL A 391 -18.98 -22.54 1.48
C VAL A 391 -17.80 -23.23 2.15
N ALA A 392 -16.90 -23.83 1.38
CA ALA A 392 -15.65 -24.43 1.84
C ALA A 392 -14.62 -24.47 0.70
N ILE A 393 -13.34 -24.40 1.05
CA ILE A 393 -12.23 -24.69 0.14
C ILE A 393 -11.79 -26.13 0.38
N LEU A 394 -11.73 -26.93 -0.68
CA LEU A 394 -11.51 -28.37 -0.62
C LEU A 394 -10.02 -28.70 -0.83
N PRO A 395 -9.45 -29.64 -0.06
CA PRO A 395 -8.07 -30.07 -0.25
C PRO A 395 -7.88 -30.87 -1.54
N SER A 396 -6.70 -30.76 -2.15
CA SER A 396 -6.32 -31.52 -3.33
C SER A 396 -6.11 -33.00 -3.02
N ARG A 397 -6.71 -33.87 -3.84
CA ARG A 397 -6.48 -35.32 -3.83
C ARG A 397 -5.03 -35.68 -4.21
N HIS A 398 -4.39 -34.86 -5.03
CA HIS A 398 -3.06 -35.12 -5.61
C HIS A 398 -1.93 -34.34 -4.91
N ARG A 399 -2.25 -33.29 -4.12
CA ARG A 399 -1.28 -32.45 -3.39
C ARG A 399 -1.69 -32.26 -1.93
N LYS A 400 -1.04 -33.00 -1.02
CA LYS A 400 -1.27 -32.87 0.44
C LYS A 400 -1.14 -31.41 0.90
N ASN A 401 -2.13 -30.95 1.68
CA ASN A 401 -2.26 -29.59 2.25
C ASN A 401 -2.42 -28.44 1.22
N TYR A 402 -2.62 -28.71 -0.07
CA TYR A 402 -2.98 -27.69 -1.06
C TYR A 402 -4.50 -27.66 -1.33
N VAL A 403 -5.00 -26.56 -1.88
CA VAL A 403 -6.33 -26.50 -2.49
C VAL A 403 -6.43 -27.40 -3.73
N GLY A 404 -7.59 -28.05 -3.92
CA GLY A 404 -7.99 -28.75 -5.15
C GLY A 404 -9.31 -28.27 -5.74
N GLY A 405 -10.08 -27.44 -5.03
CA GLY A 405 -11.32 -26.86 -5.52
C GLY A 405 -12.04 -26.01 -4.48
N VAL A 406 -13.14 -25.36 -4.87
CA VAL A 406 -14.01 -24.60 -3.96
C VAL A 406 -15.45 -25.08 -4.12
N LEU A 407 -16.08 -25.41 -2.99
CA LEU A 407 -17.51 -25.71 -2.89
C LEU A 407 -18.29 -24.39 -2.81
N PHE A 408 -19.23 -24.20 -3.72
CA PHE A 408 -20.15 -23.07 -3.76
C PHE A 408 -21.59 -23.53 -3.55
N ARG A 409 -22.39 -22.69 -2.90
CA ARG A 409 -23.85 -22.72 -2.99
C ARG A 409 -24.28 -21.83 -4.16
N LYS A 410 -25.15 -22.37 -5.03
CA LYS A 410 -25.85 -21.59 -6.05
C LYS A 410 -26.95 -20.77 -5.37
N THR A 411 -26.89 -19.45 -5.47
CA THR A 411 -27.97 -18.56 -5.01
C THR A 411 -29.09 -18.62 -6.04
N PRO A 412 -30.34 -18.98 -5.69
CA PRO A 412 -31.39 -19.21 -6.67
C PRO A 412 -31.70 -17.96 -7.48
N THR A 413 -31.69 -18.10 -8.80
CA THR A 413 -32.03 -17.04 -9.75
C THR A 413 -33.48 -17.16 -10.22
N ALA A 414 -33.99 -16.14 -10.91
CA ALA A 414 -35.31 -16.20 -11.54
C ALA A 414 -35.45 -17.32 -12.60
N ASN A 415 -34.35 -17.86 -13.14
CA ASN A 415 -34.41 -18.99 -14.08
C ASN A 415 -34.55 -20.36 -13.39
N ASN A 416 -33.97 -20.57 -12.20
CA ASN A 416 -34.21 -21.79 -11.40
C ASN A 416 -35.72 -21.96 -11.08
N ASN A 417 -36.46 -20.86 -10.94
CA ASN A 417 -37.91 -20.88 -10.74
C ASN A 417 -38.71 -21.43 -11.94
N LYS A 418 -38.11 -21.61 -13.12
CA LYS A 418 -38.74 -22.31 -14.27
C LYS A 418 -38.57 -23.83 -14.16
N SER A 419 -37.36 -24.33 -13.86
CA SER A 419 -37.12 -25.77 -13.67
C SER A 419 -37.78 -26.28 -12.39
N GLU A 420 -37.70 -25.54 -11.28
CA GLU A 420 -38.43 -25.89 -10.05
C GLU A 420 -39.96 -25.94 -10.27
N LYS A 421 -40.53 -25.07 -11.10
CA LYS A 421 -41.98 -25.11 -11.40
C LYS A 421 -42.40 -26.33 -12.21
N LEU A 422 -41.49 -26.94 -12.96
CA LEU A 422 -41.75 -28.20 -13.65
C LEU A 422 -41.59 -29.39 -12.68
N ASN A 423 -40.52 -29.40 -11.87
CA ASN A 423 -40.22 -30.49 -10.96
C ASN A 423 -41.19 -30.57 -9.77
N ARG A 424 -41.68 -29.44 -9.24
CA ARG A 424 -42.68 -29.41 -8.14
C ARG A 424 -44.07 -29.94 -8.53
N ALA A 425 -44.29 -30.36 -9.77
CA ALA A 425 -45.48 -31.15 -10.16
C ALA A 425 -45.37 -32.62 -9.72
N SER A 426 -44.15 -33.13 -9.51
CA SER A 426 -43.86 -34.46 -8.96
C SER A 426 -43.51 -34.31 -7.48
N GLY A 427 -44.44 -34.70 -6.61
CA GLY A 427 -44.32 -34.47 -5.18
C GLY A 427 -43.47 -35.51 -4.46
N ASP A 428 -42.15 -35.28 -4.39
CA ASP A 428 -41.29 -35.89 -3.38
C ASP A 428 -40.29 -34.89 -2.80
N GLY A 429 -39.94 -35.07 -1.51
CA GLY A 429 -39.39 -34.03 -0.64
C GLY A 429 -37.86 -33.97 -0.53
N GLU A 430 -37.12 -34.47 -1.51
CA GLU A 430 -35.66 -34.46 -1.45
C GLU A 430 -35.06 -33.07 -1.71
N LYS A 431 -33.93 -32.77 -1.07
CA LYS A 431 -33.16 -31.55 -1.34
C LYS A 431 -32.45 -31.73 -2.68
N SER A 432 -32.79 -30.90 -3.67
CA SER A 432 -32.17 -31.00 -4.98
C SER A 432 -30.66 -30.76 -4.91
N ASP A 433 -29.88 -31.69 -5.48
CA ASP A 433 -28.41 -31.64 -5.62
C ASP A 433 -27.94 -30.33 -6.31
N ASP A 434 -28.87 -29.71 -7.07
CA ASP A 434 -28.74 -28.40 -7.68
C ASP A 434 -28.38 -27.23 -6.73
N GLU A 435 -28.57 -27.32 -5.41
CA GLU A 435 -28.23 -26.22 -4.49
C GLU A 435 -26.72 -25.90 -4.48
N PHE A 436 -25.86 -26.86 -4.84
CA PHE A 436 -24.40 -26.73 -4.75
C PHE A 436 -23.67 -27.02 -6.06
N CYS A 437 -22.42 -26.59 -6.15
CA CYS A 437 -21.45 -27.05 -7.15
C CYS A 437 -20.02 -26.96 -6.59
N VAL A 438 -19.11 -27.74 -7.15
CA VAL A 438 -17.67 -27.61 -6.88
C VAL A 438 -16.98 -27.11 -8.15
N LEU A 439 -16.07 -26.15 -8.03
CA LEU A 439 -15.17 -25.75 -9.10
C LEU A 439 -13.75 -26.23 -8.75
N PRO A 440 -13.13 -27.14 -9.53
CA PRO A 440 -11.76 -27.61 -9.29
C PRO A 440 -10.70 -26.56 -9.64
N CYS A 441 -9.69 -26.39 -8.79
CA CYS A 441 -8.62 -25.40 -8.95
C CYS A 441 -7.35 -25.72 -8.14
N ASP A 442 -6.19 -25.27 -8.64
CA ASP A 442 -4.90 -25.35 -7.94
C ASP A 442 -4.56 -24.07 -7.15
N LEU A 443 -5.32 -23.00 -7.37
CA LEU A 443 -5.09 -21.65 -6.84
C LEU A 443 -6.42 -20.93 -6.58
N VAL A 444 -6.56 -20.32 -5.41
CA VAL A 444 -7.68 -19.44 -5.04
C VAL A 444 -7.13 -18.07 -4.65
N LEU A 445 -7.66 -17.00 -5.26
CA LEU A 445 -7.30 -15.62 -4.95
C LEU A 445 -8.52 -14.89 -4.37
N THR A 446 -8.45 -14.50 -3.09
CA THR A 446 -9.54 -13.76 -2.44
C THR A 446 -9.45 -12.27 -2.76
N SER A 447 -10.40 -11.77 -3.57
CA SER A 447 -10.55 -10.38 -4.00
C SER A 447 -11.80 -9.72 -3.38
N ILE A 448 -12.10 -10.07 -2.13
CA ILE A 448 -13.30 -9.64 -1.39
C ILE A 448 -13.13 -8.29 -0.64
N GLY A 449 -12.03 -7.58 -0.90
CA GLY A 449 -11.72 -6.26 -0.36
C GLY A 449 -10.83 -6.27 0.89
N TYR A 450 -10.43 -5.06 1.30
CA TYR A 450 -9.46 -4.81 2.37
C TYR A 450 -10.13 -4.24 3.63
N ARG A 451 -9.43 -4.29 4.75
CA ARG A 451 -9.73 -3.67 6.04
C ARG A 451 -8.54 -2.80 6.46
N THR A 452 -8.81 -1.70 7.16
CA THR A 452 -7.77 -0.94 7.85
C THR A 452 -7.28 -1.75 9.06
N ASP A 453 -6.03 -1.55 9.47
CA ASP A 453 -5.49 -2.13 10.69
C ASP A 453 -5.60 -1.10 11.83
N SER A 454 -5.90 -1.58 13.04
CA SER A 454 -6.08 -0.76 14.24
C SER A 454 -4.78 -0.06 14.64
N ILE A 455 -4.86 1.23 14.94
CA ILE A 455 -3.75 2.01 15.51
C ILE A 455 -3.94 2.05 17.03
N ALA A 456 -2.85 1.91 17.79
CA ALA A 456 -2.89 1.99 19.25
C ALA A 456 -3.54 3.31 19.70
N ASP A 457 -4.40 3.23 20.72
CA ASP A 457 -5.14 4.34 21.33
C ASP A 457 -6.12 5.08 20.40
N VAL A 458 -6.37 4.59 19.17
CA VAL A 458 -7.31 5.17 18.20
C VAL A 458 -8.59 4.32 18.08
N PRO A 459 -9.79 4.86 18.37
CA PRO A 459 -11.05 4.14 18.26
C PRO A 459 -11.31 3.52 16.87
N PHE A 460 -11.65 2.23 16.86
CA PHE A 460 -11.72 1.43 15.65
C PHE A 460 -13.03 0.62 15.57
N ASN A 461 -13.62 0.55 14.39
CA ASN A 461 -14.87 -0.17 14.12
C ASN A 461 -14.57 -1.48 13.41
N GLU A 462 -14.36 -2.55 14.17
CA GLU A 462 -14.01 -3.90 13.68
C GLU A 462 -14.96 -4.42 12.59
N ARG A 463 -16.27 -4.18 12.73
CA ARG A 463 -17.28 -4.67 11.77
C ARG A 463 -17.15 -3.99 10.40
N ALA A 464 -16.76 -2.72 10.37
CA ALA A 464 -16.56 -1.97 9.14
C ALA A 464 -15.12 -2.08 8.61
N GLY A 465 -14.14 -2.25 9.50
CA GLY A 465 -12.71 -2.24 9.21
C GLY A 465 -12.16 -0.84 8.97
N VAL A 466 -12.56 0.14 9.79
CA VAL A 466 -12.23 1.58 9.67
C VAL A 466 -12.04 2.23 11.04
N ILE A 467 -11.37 3.38 11.09
CA ILE A 467 -11.32 4.27 12.26
C ILE A 467 -12.73 4.81 12.54
N ASP A 468 -13.20 4.74 13.80
CA ASP A 468 -14.56 5.13 14.13
C ASP A 468 -14.71 6.66 14.22
N ASN A 469 -15.47 7.24 13.29
CA ASN A 469 -15.42 8.67 12.98
C ASN A 469 -16.80 9.26 12.62
N VAL A 470 -16.86 10.59 12.55
CA VAL A 470 -18.01 11.37 12.06
C VAL A 470 -17.49 12.49 11.16
N HIS A 471 -17.82 12.45 9.87
CA HIS A 471 -17.31 13.38 8.84
C HIS A 471 -15.78 13.58 8.90
N GLY A 472 -15.05 12.50 9.21
CA GLY A 472 -13.59 12.51 9.34
C GLY A 472 -13.04 12.92 10.70
N ARG A 473 -13.84 13.36 11.68
CA ARG A 473 -13.41 13.54 13.09
C ARG A 473 -13.41 12.19 13.81
N VAL A 474 -12.34 11.81 14.49
CA VAL A 474 -12.30 10.55 15.26
C VAL A 474 -13.11 10.70 16.54
N LYS A 475 -13.99 9.74 16.85
CA LYS A 475 -14.89 9.85 18.01
C LYS A 475 -14.08 9.85 19.31
N GLY A 476 -14.43 10.74 20.24
CA GLY A 476 -13.76 10.84 21.53
C GLY A 476 -12.33 11.39 21.51
N MET A 477 -11.77 11.73 20.33
CA MET A 477 -10.41 12.27 20.19
C MET A 477 -10.44 13.67 19.54
N PRO A 478 -10.56 14.76 20.31
CA PRO A 478 -10.40 16.11 19.79
C PRO A 478 -9.05 16.27 19.08
N ARG A 479 -9.02 17.09 18.02
CA ARG A 479 -7.83 17.32 17.17
C ARG A 479 -7.32 16.11 16.38
N VAL A 480 -8.01 14.97 16.40
CA VAL A 480 -7.69 13.77 15.62
C VAL A 480 -8.73 13.52 14.53
N TYR A 481 -8.24 13.26 13.31
CA TYR A 481 -9.03 13.10 12.11
C TYR A 481 -8.60 11.85 11.32
N CYS A 482 -9.39 11.44 10.33
CA CYS A 482 -9.05 10.38 9.39
C CYS A 482 -9.52 10.69 7.96
N ALA A 483 -8.88 10.06 6.96
CA ALA A 483 -9.21 10.21 5.53
C ALA A 483 -8.91 8.94 4.71
N GLY A 484 -9.51 8.86 3.53
CA GLY A 484 -9.37 7.77 2.58
C GLY A 484 -10.03 6.47 3.05
N TRP A 485 -9.40 5.34 2.73
CA TRP A 485 -9.88 4.02 3.11
C TRP A 485 -9.85 3.78 4.64
N ALA A 486 -9.01 4.51 5.38
CA ALA A 486 -9.01 4.47 6.85
C ALA A 486 -10.30 5.03 7.48
N LYS A 487 -11.02 5.89 6.73
CA LYS A 487 -12.28 6.53 7.12
C LYS A 487 -13.52 5.79 6.60
N ASN A 488 -13.52 5.40 5.31
CA ASN A 488 -14.70 4.87 4.60
C ASN A 488 -14.63 3.38 4.24
N GLY A 489 -13.48 2.74 4.49
CA GLY A 489 -13.17 1.39 4.05
C GLY A 489 -12.71 1.35 2.59
N ALA A 490 -12.18 0.20 2.18
CA ALA A 490 -11.56 0.04 0.87
C ALA A 490 -12.58 -0.07 -0.28
N LYS A 491 -13.01 1.09 -0.78
CA LYS A 491 -13.96 1.26 -1.89
C LYS A 491 -13.59 2.48 -2.73
N GLY A 492 -13.98 2.48 -4.00
CA GLY A 492 -13.80 3.60 -4.93
C GLY A 492 -12.38 3.74 -5.49
N VAL A 493 -12.30 4.41 -6.64
CA VAL A 493 -11.03 4.80 -7.30
C VAL A 493 -10.47 6.11 -6.73
N ILE A 494 -9.20 6.42 -7.03
CA ILE A 494 -8.43 7.59 -6.51
C ILE A 494 -9.23 8.91 -6.46
N LEU A 495 -10.09 9.18 -7.45
CA LEU A 495 -10.95 10.39 -7.49
C LEU A 495 -11.85 10.54 -6.25
N HIS A 496 -12.32 9.44 -5.65
CA HIS A 496 -13.13 9.46 -4.43
C HIS A 496 -12.32 9.97 -3.23
N SER A 497 -11.01 9.70 -3.18
CA SER A 497 -10.12 10.21 -2.14
C SER A 497 -9.95 11.73 -2.19
N VAL A 498 -10.21 12.38 -3.34
CA VAL A 498 -10.24 13.86 -3.45
C VAL A 498 -11.46 14.42 -2.74
N VAL A 499 -12.65 13.87 -3.03
CA VAL A 499 -13.93 14.29 -2.43
C VAL A 499 -13.97 13.98 -0.93
N ASP A 500 -13.44 12.83 -0.53
CA ASP A 500 -13.33 12.49 0.88
C ASP A 500 -12.38 13.42 1.66
N ALA A 501 -11.23 13.76 1.07
CA ALA A 501 -10.33 14.74 1.64
C ALA A 501 -10.96 16.14 1.72
N GLN A 502 -11.86 16.51 0.78
CA GLN A 502 -12.61 17.77 0.87
C GLN A 502 -13.51 17.80 2.12
N GLU A 503 -14.19 16.70 2.46
CA GLU A 503 -15.03 16.61 3.66
C GLU A 503 -14.19 16.65 4.94
N THR A 504 -13.14 15.84 5.06
CA THR A 504 -12.28 15.85 6.26
C THR A 504 -11.61 17.22 6.46
N VAL A 505 -11.16 17.89 5.40
CA VAL A 505 -10.59 19.24 5.50
C VAL A 505 -11.65 20.30 5.83
N ALA A 506 -12.89 20.15 5.38
CA ALA A 506 -13.99 21.04 5.81
C ALA A 506 -14.25 20.91 7.32
N SER A 507 -14.24 19.69 7.85
CA SER A 507 -14.30 19.44 9.30
C SER A 507 -13.14 20.11 10.06
N MET A 508 -11.90 19.98 9.58
CA MET A 508 -10.73 20.61 10.21
C MET A 508 -10.79 22.14 10.18
N LEU A 509 -11.27 22.75 9.09
CA LEU A 509 -11.37 24.22 8.99
C LEU A 509 -12.44 24.78 9.95
N ALA A 510 -13.59 24.13 10.07
CA ALA A 510 -14.59 24.49 11.07
C ALA A 510 -14.04 24.35 12.51
N ASP A 511 -13.20 23.36 12.77
CA ASP A 511 -12.57 23.14 14.07
C ASP A 511 -11.42 24.14 14.35
N ILE A 512 -10.76 24.69 13.32
CA ILE A 512 -9.88 25.87 13.44
C ILE A 512 -10.73 27.10 13.76
N GLU A 513 -11.81 27.36 13.02
CA GLU A 513 -12.70 28.52 13.27
C GLU A 513 -13.20 28.54 14.71
N ALA A 514 -13.72 27.40 15.19
CA ALA A 514 -14.19 27.16 16.57
C ALA A 514 -13.08 27.11 17.64
N GLY A 515 -11.79 27.13 17.28
CA GLY A 515 -10.67 27.11 18.22
C GLY A 515 -10.37 25.75 18.86
N ILE A 516 -10.96 24.66 18.34
CA ILE A 516 -10.67 23.27 18.75
C ILE A 516 -9.26 22.86 18.29
N ILE A 517 -8.87 23.28 17.08
CA ILE A 517 -7.47 23.28 16.64
C ILE A 517 -6.85 24.63 17.03
N PRO A 518 -5.77 24.65 17.84
CA PRO A 518 -5.08 25.88 18.20
C PRO A 518 -4.57 26.68 17.00
N LYS A 519 -4.75 28.01 17.05
CA LYS A 519 -4.31 28.96 16.01
C LYS A 519 -2.85 29.41 16.17
N GLU A 520 -2.18 28.93 17.21
CA GLU A 520 -0.76 29.14 17.50
C GLU A 520 -0.10 27.78 17.76
N ALA A 521 1.23 27.71 17.64
CA ALA A 521 1.95 26.45 17.77
C ALA A 521 1.86 25.88 19.19
N THR A 522 1.32 24.68 19.33
CA THR A 522 1.17 24.01 20.62
C THR A 522 2.52 23.74 21.27
N VAL A 523 2.76 24.41 22.39
CA VAL A 523 3.71 24.00 23.43
C VAL A 523 2.87 23.71 24.66
N ALA A 524 3.02 22.53 25.25
CA ALA A 524 2.39 22.23 26.53
C ALA A 524 3.26 22.81 27.64
N GLU A 525 2.76 23.83 28.35
CA GLU A 525 3.26 24.18 29.67
C GLU A 525 2.63 23.20 30.68
N GLU A 526 3.45 22.50 31.47
CA GLU A 526 2.96 21.58 32.50
C GLU A 526 2.46 22.39 33.70
N ASP A 527 1.15 22.67 33.71
CA ASP A 527 0.48 23.47 34.73
C ASP A 527 0.66 22.85 36.13
N HIS A 528 1.54 23.44 36.93
CA HIS A 528 1.97 22.96 38.25
C HIS A 528 0.90 23.22 39.32
N GLN A 529 -0.28 22.63 39.16
CA GLN A 529 -1.34 22.68 40.16
C GLN A 529 -0.95 21.82 41.38
N GLN A 530 -0.61 22.53 42.46
CA GLN A 530 -0.17 21.96 43.72
C GLN A 530 -1.29 21.13 44.37
N HIS A 531 -1.20 19.80 44.26
CA HIS A 531 -2.03 18.91 45.07
C HIS A 531 -1.63 19.04 46.56
N PRO A 532 -2.58 19.28 47.48
CA PRO A 532 -2.29 19.27 48.92
C PRO A 532 -1.96 17.86 49.40
N GLU A 533 -1.02 17.74 50.33
CA GLU A 533 -0.51 16.47 50.85
C GLU A 533 -1.64 15.61 51.46
N GLN A 534 -1.77 14.37 51.00
CA GLN A 534 -2.57 13.34 51.67
C GLN A 534 -1.63 12.35 52.37
N GLN A 535 -1.83 12.19 53.68
CA GLN A 535 -1.05 11.28 54.51
C GLN A 535 -1.33 9.81 54.14
N PRO A 536 -0.33 8.91 54.23
CA PRO A 536 -0.53 7.49 53.97
C PRO A 536 -1.47 6.86 55.03
N PRO A 537 -2.40 5.97 54.63
CA PRO A 537 -3.38 5.39 55.54
C PRO A 537 -2.77 4.39 56.51
N GLN A 538 -3.20 4.41 57.78
CA GLN A 538 -2.86 3.39 58.75
C GLN A 538 -3.71 2.11 58.56
N PRO A 539 -3.15 0.91 58.80
CA PRO A 539 -3.90 -0.34 58.73
C PRO A 539 -4.84 -0.49 59.93
N GLN A 540 -6.15 -0.59 59.68
CA GLN A 540 -7.14 -0.94 60.70
C GLN A 540 -7.41 -2.45 60.70
N ALA A 541 -7.42 -3.06 61.88
CA ALA A 541 -7.62 -4.50 62.06
C ALA A 541 -9.09 -4.90 61.93
N GLN A 542 -9.36 -6.05 61.30
CA GLN A 542 -10.67 -6.69 61.30
C GLN A 542 -10.82 -7.58 62.54
N GLN A 543 -12.01 -7.58 63.15
CA GLN A 543 -12.38 -8.49 64.25
C GLN A 543 -13.45 -9.49 63.80
N PRO A 544 -13.55 -10.67 64.45
CA PRO A 544 -14.13 -11.87 63.85
C PRO A 544 -15.62 -12.09 64.16
N PRO A 545 -16.29 -12.99 63.41
CA PRO A 545 -17.58 -13.55 63.81
C PRO A 545 -17.43 -14.57 64.96
N ARG A 546 -18.51 -14.70 65.73
CA ARG A 546 -18.84 -15.73 66.71
C ARG A 546 -19.97 -16.61 66.15
N ASP A 547 -20.28 -17.81 66.61
CA ASP A 547 -19.62 -18.85 67.43
C ASP A 547 -20.41 -20.15 67.14
N GLU A 548 -19.79 -21.34 67.34
CA GLU A 548 -20.37 -22.58 67.92
C GLU A 548 -19.62 -23.87 67.51
N GLU A 549 -19.51 -24.79 68.46
CA GLU A 549 -18.78 -26.08 68.46
C GLU A 549 -19.78 -27.27 68.54
N PRO A 550 -19.40 -28.59 68.47
CA PRO A 550 -18.08 -29.19 68.68
C PRO A 550 -17.64 -30.34 67.73
N GLN A 551 -16.42 -30.83 68.03
CA GLN A 551 -15.61 -31.96 67.51
C GLN A 551 -16.16 -33.38 67.93
N PRO A 552 -15.53 -34.57 67.62
CA PRO A 552 -14.10 -34.84 67.30
C PRO A 552 -13.75 -35.98 66.28
N THR A 553 -12.46 -36.34 66.24
CA THR A 553 -11.77 -37.51 65.60
C THR A 553 -11.45 -37.41 64.10
N ASP A 554 -10.28 -37.82 63.59
CA ASP A 554 -9.03 -38.28 64.25
C ASP A 554 -7.76 -38.14 63.37
N ALA A 555 -6.60 -38.41 63.98
CA ALA A 555 -5.30 -38.77 63.39
C ALA A 555 -4.42 -37.74 62.61
N GLN A 556 -3.13 -37.76 62.97
CA GLN A 556 -1.95 -37.06 62.43
C GLN A 556 -0.81 -38.14 62.29
N PRO A 557 0.49 -37.86 61.99
CA PRO A 557 1.19 -36.86 61.16
C PRO A 557 2.35 -37.48 60.28
N GLN A 558 3.40 -36.69 59.94
CA GLN A 558 4.80 -37.07 59.54
C GLN A 558 5.11 -37.31 58.03
N LEU A 559 6.29 -37.09 57.42
CA LEU A 559 7.59 -36.34 57.62
C LEU A 559 8.33 -36.32 56.22
N LEU A 560 9.48 -35.69 55.87
CA LEU A 560 10.57 -34.83 56.43
C LEU A 560 10.63 -33.49 55.59
N THR A 561 11.63 -32.59 55.41
CA THR A 561 13.10 -32.39 55.66
C THR A 561 14.10 -33.28 54.88
N VAL A 562 15.36 -32.92 54.56
CA VAL A 562 16.25 -31.71 54.75
C VAL A 562 16.90 -31.34 53.36
N GLU A 563 18.01 -30.62 53.06
CA GLU A 563 19.16 -29.87 53.66
C GLU A 563 19.62 -28.81 52.57
N ALA A 564 20.28 -27.65 52.83
CA ALA A 564 21.71 -27.33 53.13
C ALA A 564 22.74 -27.61 51.98
N ALA A 565 23.87 -26.89 51.75
CA ALA A 565 24.54 -25.78 52.46
C ALA A 565 25.59 -24.98 51.59
N GLU A 566 25.94 -23.74 52.03
CA GLU A 566 27.31 -23.12 52.12
C GLU A 566 28.24 -22.88 50.88
N ALA A 567 29.23 -21.94 50.87
CA ALA A 567 29.62 -20.84 51.79
C ALA A 567 30.54 -19.75 51.16
N GLU A 568 30.47 -18.53 51.75
CA GLU A 568 31.48 -17.47 51.98
C GLU A 568 32.65 -17.10 51.03
N ARG A 569 32.87 -15.77 50.87
CA ARG A 569 34.05 -15.05 51.42
C ARG A 569 33.88 -13.51 51.45
N THR A 570 34.69 -12.83 52.29
CA THR A 570 34.46 -11.45 52.78
C THR A 570 35.57 -10.45 52.42
N ALA A 571 35.22 -9.16 52.24
CA ALA A 571 36.12 -8.02 52.56
C ALA A 571 35.34 -6.68 52.71
N SER A 572 35.79 -5.81 53.63
CA SER A 572 35.14 -4.56 54.06
C SER A 572 35.55 -3.30 53.27
N GLY A 573 34.69 -2.26 53.21
CA GLY A 573 35.05 -0.96 52.62
C GLY A 573 34.09 0.22 52.91
N ARG A 574 34.17 0.81 54.12
CA ARG A 574 33.61 2.08 54.65
C ARG A 574 32.62 2.95 53.82
N GLU A 575 31.64 3.49 54.55
CA GLU A 575 30.75 4.59 54.15
C GLU A 575 31.49 5.93 53.94
N SER A 576 31.00 6.74 52.99
CA SER A 576 31.04 8.21 53.06
C SER A 576 30.00 8.82 52.12
N ALA A 577 28.97 9.48 52.66
CA ALA A 577 27.99 10.21 51.85
C ALA A 577 28.45 11.65 51.60
N PRO A 578 28.41 12.16 50.35
CA PRO A 578 28.49 13.59 50.06
C PRO A 578 27.08 14.22 50.04
N SER A 579 26.94 15.37 50.68
CA SER A 579 25.70 16.14 50.77
C SER A 579 25.37 16.89 49.48
N SER A 580 24.09 16.87 49.09
CA SER A 580 23.35 17.93 48.38
C SER A 580 24.14 18.99 47.57
N SER A 581 24.10 18.88 46.25
CA SER A 581 24.27 20.04 45.35
C SER A 581 22.94 20.33 44.62
N SER A 582 22.40 21.53 44.82
CA SER A 582 21.07 21.92 44.32
C SER A 582 21.05 22.34 42.83
N SER A 583 21.93 21.77 42.00
CA SER A 583 22.03 22.08 40.56
C SER A 583 21.35 21.05 39.67
N ALA A 584 21.29 19.78 40.08
CA ALA A 584 20.75 18.69 39.25
C ALA A 584 19.23 18.80 38.94
N VAL A 585 18.51 19.67 39.64
CA VAL A 585 17.07 19.94 39.42
C VAL A 585 16.86 21.08 38.41
N ALA A 586 17.86 21.93 38.15
CA ALA A 586 17.76 23.06 37.24
C ALA A 586 17.95 22.65 35.75
N ASP A 587 18.91 21.77 35.45
CA ASP A 587 19.23 21.39 34.07
C ASP A 587 18.11 20.57 33.38
N ALA A 588 17.20 19.96 34.14
CA ALA A 588 16.09 19.17 33.61
C ALA A 588 15.01 20.02 32.88
N ALA A 589 14.94 21.32 33.17
CA ALA A 589 13.90 22.24 32.71
C ALA A 589 14.19 22.90 31.33
N ALA A 590 15.37 22.65 30.75
CA ALA A 590 15.82 23.30 29.50
C ALA A 590 15.57 22.48 28.22
N ARG A 591 14.62 21.53 28.22
CA ARG A 591 14.27 20.77 27.01
C ARG A 591 13.47 21.63 26.03
N THR A 592 14.00 21.78 24.82
CA THR A 592 13.59 22.77 23.82
C THR A 592 12.12 22.61 23.41
N THR A 593 11.33 23.68 23.53
CA THR A 593 9.89 23.72 23.24
C THR A 593 9.57 23.75 21.73
N MET A 594 9.91 22.64 21.08
CA MET A 594 9.79 22.44 19.64
C MET A 594 8.43 21.86 19.25
N ALA A 595 7.80 22.49 18.26
CA ALA A 595 6.58 22.04 17.61
C ALA A 595 6.87 21.41 16.24
N GLY A 596 5.92 20.63 15.72
CA GLY A 596 6.06 19.89 14.47
C GLY A 596 7.16 18.81 14.54
N LYS A 597 7.78 18.51 13.40
CA LYS A 597 8.82 17.46 13.27
C LYS A 597 9.99 17.61 14.25
N TYR A 598 10.29 18.83 14.67
CA TYR A 598 11.37 19.14 15.60
C TYR A 598 11.08 18.74 17.06
N GLY A 599 9.81 18.60 17.45
CA GLY A 599 9.45 18.05 18.76
C GLY A 599 9.71 16.55 18.89
N LEU A 600 9.88 15.86 17.76
CA LEU A 600 10.10 14.41 17.70
C LEU A 600 11.58 14.02 17.62
N VAL A 601 12.51 14.96 17.77
CA VAL A 601 13.97 14.69 17.65
C VAL A 601 14.43 13.63 18.65
N ASP A 602 14.00 13.72 19.91
CA ASP A 602 14.29 12.72 20.94
C ASP A 602 13.82 11.32 20.52
N TYR A 603 12.64 11.21 19.88
CA TYR A 603 12.13 9.94 19.34
C TYR A 603 12.97 9.42 18.17
N PHE A 604 13.44 10.30 17.27
CA PHE A 604 14.32 9.89 16.17
C PHE A 604 15.67 9.38 16.70
N VAL A 605 16.23 10.02 17.72
CA VAL A 605 17.52 9.64 18.35
C VAL A 605 17.37 8.35 19.17
N ASP A 606 16.48 8.32 20.16
CA ASP A 606 16.34 7.19 21.10
C ASP A 606 15.90 5.90 20.42
N LYS A 607 14.98 5.99 19.45
CA LYS A 607 14.53 4.83 18.66
C LYS A 607 15.43 4.54 17.45
N LYS A 608 16.47 5.36 17.23
CA LYS A 608 17.43 5.26 16.11
C LYS A 608 16.74 5.19 14.74
N LEU A 609 15.71 6.01 14.57
CA LEU A 609 14.94 6.08 13.33
C LEU A 609 15.78 6.74 12.25
N GLN A 610 15.62 6.28 11.01
CA GLN A 610 16.33 6.78 9.86
C GLN A 610 15.33 7.45 8.90
N PRO A 611 14.83 8.66 9.21
CA PRO A 611 13.84 9.33 8.40
C PRO A 611 14.40 9.66 7.00
N VAL A 612 13.57 9.52 5.97
CA VAL A 612 13.95 9.76 4.57
C VAL A 612 13.35 11.08 4.10
N SER A 613 14.21 11.98 3.64
CA SER A 613 13.82 13.27 3.04
C SER A 613 13.48 13.13 1.55
N VAL A 614 12.90 14.18 0.96
CA VAL A 614 12.61 14.26 -0.48
C VAL A 614 13.86 14.06 -1.34
N ALA A 615 15.05 14.45 -0.86
CA ALA A 615 16.31 14.23 -1.57
C ALA A 615 16.79 12.76 -1.49
N GLY A 616 16.64 12.11 -0.33
CA GLY A 616 16.85 10.66 -0.20
C GLY A 616 15.91 9.84 -1.09
N LEU A 617 14.66 10.29 -1.22
CA LEU A 617 13.68 9.75 -2.14
C LEU A 617 14.07 9.94 -3.62
N GLN A 618 14.59 11.11 -3.99
CA GLN A 618 15.11 11.36 -5.35
C GLN A 618 16.28 10.44 -5.69
N ARG A 619 17.17 10.13 -4.73
CA ARG A 619 18.22 9.12 -4.90
C ARG A 619 17.65 7.72 -5.17
N ILE A 620 16.63 7.29 -4.40
CA ILE A 620 15.94 6.01 -4.66
C ILE A 620 15.36 5.98 -6.08
N PHE A 621 14.60 7.00 -6.50
CA PHE A 621 13.99 7.03 -7.84
C PHE A 621 15.02 7.10 -8.98
N HIS A 622 16.18 7.73 -8.77
CA HIS A 622 17.27 7.73 -9.74
C HIS A 622 17.80 6.32 -10.00
N VAL A 623 18.11 5.57 -8.93
CA VAL A 623 18.59 4.18 -9.01
C VAL A 623 17.52 3.25 -9.58
N GLU A 624 16.25 3.43 -9.23
CA GLU A 624 15.14 2.66 -9.81
C GLU A 624 14.96 2.92 -11.31
N HIS A 625 15.13 4.16 -11.76
CA HIS A 625 15.04 4.51 -13.18
C HIS A 625 16.20 3.91 -13.97
N GLU A 626 17.45 4.03 -13.50
CA GLU A 626 18.62 3.50 -14.22
C GLU A 626 18.61 1.97 -14.31
N ARG A 627 18.22 1.27 -13.24
CA ARG A 627 17.96 -0.19 -13.30
C ARG A 627 16.85 -0.55 -14.28
N GLY A 628 15.87 0.34 -14.47
CA GLY A 628 14.87 0.23 -15.52
C GLY A 628 15.48 0.34 -16.91
N VAL A 629 16.30 1.37 -17.16
CA VAL A 629 16.96 1.61 -18.45
C VAL A 629 17.84 0.41 -18.86
N ASP A 630 18.65 -0.13 -17.94
CA ASP A 630 19.48 -1.32 -18.18
C ASP A 630 18.66 -2.58 -18.57
N LEU A 631 17.39 -2.64 -18.16
CA LEU A 631 16.45 -3.72 -18.46
C LEU A 631 15.49 -3.41 -19.63
N GLY A 632 15.54 -2.20 -20.22
CA GLY A 632 14.62 -1.75 -21.28
C GLY A 632 13.22 -1.36 -20.77
N LYS A 633 13.13 -0.79 -19.56
CA LYS A 633 11.89 -0.53 -18.81
C LYS A 633 11.82 0.91 -18.29
N LYS A 634 10.63 1.36 -17.87
CA LYS A 634 10.45 2.68 -17.22
C LYS A 634 11.25 2.82 -15.91
N ALA A 635 11.20 1.77 -15.08
CA ALA A 635 11.91 1.65 -13.81
C ALA A 635 11.96 0.17 -13.38
N GLU A 636 12.90 -0.18 -12.50
CA GLU A 636 12.92 -1.43 -11.74
C GLU A 636 13.03 -1.06 -10.24
N LYS A 637 11.96 -1.34 -9.48
CA LYS A 637 11.84 -0.90 -8.08
C LYS A 637 12.88 -1.58 -7.17
N ILE A 638 13.37 -0.87 -6.15
CA ILE A 638 14.14 -1.49 -5.07
C ILE A 638 13.16 -2.31 -4.22
N ASP A 639 13.60 -3.49 -3.78
CA ASP A 639 12.72 -4.54 -3.23
C ASP A 639 12.93 -4.81 -1.73
N SER A 640 13.80 -4.05 -1.07
CA SER A 640 13.90 -4.03 0.40
C SER A 640 14.07 -2.61 0.95
N VAL A 641 13.48 -2.37 2.12
CA VAL A 641 13.61 -1.12 2.89
C VAL A 641 15.07 -0.83 3.23
N ARG A 642 15.87 -1.87 3.50
CA ARG A 642 17.31 -1.72 3.77
C ARG A 642 18.07 -1.20 2.56
N ASP A 643 17.84 -1.80 1.38
CA ASP A 643 18.49 -1.37 0.14
C ASP A 643 18.05 0.06 -0.25
N MET A 644 16.80 0.45 0.05
CA MET A 644 16.33 1.84 -0.09
C MET A 644 17.03 2.81 0.86
N LEU A 645 17.22 2.44 2.13
CA LEU A 645 17.88 3.29 3.14
C LEU A 645 19.37 3.45 2.87
N ASP A 646 20.07 2.38 2.47
CA ASP A 646 21.47 2.46 2.03
C ASP A 646 21.60 3.54 0.91
N VAL A 647 20.71 3.54 -0.09
CA VAL A 647 20.70 4.53 -1.20
C VAL A 647 20.28 5.93 -0.74
N ALA A 648 19.24 6.05 0.09
CA ALA A 648 18.70 7.34 0.52
C ALA A 648 19.65 8.14 1.41
N LEU A 649 20.36 7.46 2.32
CA LEU A 649 21.26 8.08 3.30
C LEU A 649 22.68 8.31 2.77
N GLY A 650 23.06 7.62 1.69
CA GLY A 650 24.26 7.92 0.90
C GLY A 650 25.60 7.67 1.61
N GLY A 651 26.55 8.59 1.41
CA GLY A 651 27.95 8.40 1.80
C GLY A 651 28.62 7.21 1.10
N ASP A 652 29.67 6.66 1.70
CA ASP A 652 30.36 5.47 1.18
C ASP A 652 29.51 4.19 1.24
N VAL A 653 28.57 4.11 2.19
CA VAL A 653 27.63 2.98 2.28
C VAL A 653 26.69 3.02 1.08
N GLY A 654 26.07 4.18 0.81
CA GLY A 654 25.18 4.35 -0.33
C GLY A 654 25.87 4.21 -1.68
N ARG A 655 27.11 4.70 -1.85
CA ARG A 655 27.90 4.45 -3.08
C ARG A 655 28.13 2.96 -3.32
N LYS A 656 28.60 2.22 -2.30
CA LYS A 656 28.83 0.77 -2.39
C LYS A 656 27.53 -0.02 -2.53
N ALA A 657 26.43 0.47 -1.96
CA ALA A 657 25.11 -0.12 -2.11
C ALA A 657 24.54 0.09 -3.51
N ASP A 658 24.69 1.28 -4.09
CA ASP A 658 24.27 1.56 -5.46
C ASP A 658 24.99 0.64 -6.47
N GLU A 659 26.32 0.54 -6.37
CA GLU A 659 27.12 -0.44 -7.13
C GLU A 659 26.65 -1.89 -6.93
N ARG A 660 26.36 -2.29 -5.68
CA ARG A 660 25.84 -3.63 -5.31
C ARG A 660 24.45 -3.92 -5.87
N ILE A 661 23.58 -2.90 -5.90
CA ILE A 661 22.16 -3.00 -6.28
C ILE A 661 21.99 -2.95 -7.81
N ARG A 662 22.79 -2.14 -8.52
CA ARG A 662 22.82 -2.08 -9.99
C ARG A 662 23.32 -3.39 -10.61
N ARG A 663 24.35 -4.02 -10.03
CA ARG A 663 25.11 -5.18 -10.59
C ARG A 663 25.81 -4.93 -11.93
N ILE A 664 25.69 -3.72 -12.49
CA ILE A 664 26.51 -3.17 -13.58
C ILE A 664 27.10 -1.88 -13.03
N THR A 665 28.40 -1.65 -13.24
CA THR A 665 29.12 -0.48 -12.71
C THR A 665 29.14 0.66 -13.73
N PRO A 666 28.62 1.85 -13.39
CA PRO A 666 29.01 3.10 -14.02
C PRO A 666 29.78 3.98 -13.01
N ALA A 667 31.09 4.09 -13.17
CA ALA A 667 31.87 5.03 -12.35
C ALA A 667 31.56 6.48 -12.76
N ARG A 668 30.90 7.23 -11.87
CA ARG A 668 30.84 8.70 -11.89
C ARG A 668 30.98 9.28 -10.49
N SER A 669 31.74 10.36 -10.40
CA SER A 669 31.67 11.34 -9.31
C SER A 669 30.39 12.19 -9.51
N ASP A 670 29.84 12.92 -8.53
CA ASP A 670 30.50 13.89 -7.67
C ASP A 670 29.99 13.91 -6.22
N ALA A 671 30.89 14.23 -5.29
CA ALA A 671 30.64 14.16 -3.85
C ALA A 671 30.16 15.50 -3.23
N MET A 672 29.33 16.28 -3.95
CA MET A 672 28.88 17.61 -3.51
C MET A 672 27.35 17.77 -3.46
N MET A 673 26.71 16.96 -2.61
CA MET A 673 25.28 17.08 -2.31
C MET A 673 24.93 16.99 -0.80
N TYR A 674 25.94 16.98 0.08
CA TYR A 674 25.79 16.57 1.50
C TYR A 674 25.89 17.69 2.55
N LEU A 675 25.76 18.97 2.15
CA LEU A 675 25.72 20.09 3.11
C LEU A 675 24.59 21.10 2.90
N LYS A 676 23.66 20.84 1.96
CA LYS A 676 22.43 21.64 1.79
C LYS A 676 21.16 20.87 2.17
N GLU A 677 21.19 19.54 2.21
CA GLU A 677 20.03 18.68 2.49
C GLU A 677 19.62 18.59 3.97
N LEU A 678 20.35 19.25 4.88
CA LEU A 678 20.04 19.34 6.32
C LEU A 678 19.40 20.69 6.70
N LEU A 679 19.25 21.60 5.73
CA LEU A 679 18.64 22.92 5.90
C LEU A 679 17.58 23.14 4.82
N ASP A 680 16.32 22.78 5.13
CA ASP A 680 15.15 23.19 4.35
C ASP A 680 15.12 24.74 4.27
N ASP A 681 15.20 25.31 3.05
CA ASP A 681 15.25 26.76 2.81
C ASP A 681 13.98 27.51 3.31
N ASP A 682 12.90 26.79 3.65
CA ASP A 682 11.57 27.31 4.04
C ASP A 682 11.28 27.33 5.56
N THR A 683 12.29 27.10 6.41
CA THR A 683 12.14 27.00 7.87
C THR A 683 12.47 28.30 8.60
N ASP A 684 11.73 28.63 9.68
CA ASP A 684 11.91 29.87 10.46
C ASP A 684 13.31 30.01 11.11
N LEU A 685 14.09 28.92 11.14
CA LEU A 685 15.47 28.87 11.64
C LEU A 685 16.53 29.04 10.54
N ALA A 686 16.15 29.07 9.26
CA ALA A 686 17.08 29.18 8.15
C ALA A 686 18.04 30.40 8.23
N PRO A 687 17.64 31.60 8.72
CA PRO A 687 18.57 32.71 8.92
C PRO A 687 19.63 32.43 9.98
N LEU A 688 19.20 31.91 11.15
CA LEU A 688 20.07 31.56 12.27
C LEU A 688 21.03 30.42 11.90
N ALA A 689 20.55 29.42 11.16
CA ALA A 689 21.37 28.34 10.64
C ALA A 689 22.39 28.82 9.58
N HIS A 690 22.02 29.76 8.70
CA HIS A 690 22.96 30.39 7.77
C HIS A 690 23.99 31.28 8.46
N GLU A 691 23.68 31.84 9.63
CA GLU A 691 24.63 32.60 10.45
C GLU A 691 25.59 31.65 11.19
N LEU A 692 25.05 30.64 11.89
CA LEU A 692 25.82 29.55 12.49
C LEU A 692 26.75 28.85 11.48
N ALA A 693 26.30 28.57 10.26
CA ALA A 693 27.11 27.93 9.23
C ALA A 693 28.26 28.82 8.70
N LYS A 694 28.16 30.14 8.81
CA LYS A 694 29.27 31.08 8.49
C LYS A 694 30.27 31.18 9.64
N ASP A 695 29.79 31.08 10.87
CA ASP A 695 30.59 31.23 12.09
C ASP A 695 31.26 29.92 12.54
N MET A 696 30.60 28.77 12.38
CA MET A 696 31.10 27.44 12.77
C MET A 696 32.50 27.15 12.21
N PRO A 697 32.80 27.33 10.91
CA PRO A 697 34.14 27.12 10.38
C PRO A 697 35.20 28.01 11.04
N ARG A 698 34.84 29.24 11.44
CA ARG A 698 35.75 30.19 12.11
C ARG A 698 35.94 29.87 13.59
N LYS A 699 34.92 29.34 14.27
CA LYS A 699 34.95 28.96 15.68
C LYS A 699 35.58 27.58 15.91
N LEU A 700 35.47 26.66 14.96
CA LEU A 700 36.07 25.32 15.02
C LEU A 700 37.52 25.27 14.51
N ALA A 701 37.91 26.07 13.51
CA ALA A 701 39.27 26.05 12.94
C ALA A 701 40.43 26.20 13.96
N PRO A 702 40.31 26.95 15.08
CA PRO A 702 41.35 27.01 16.10
C PRO A 702 41.53 25.71 16.92
N GLN A 703 40.53 24.82 16.93
CA GLN A 703 40.50 23.63 17.78
C GLN A 703 40.55 22.32 16.99
N HIS A 704 39.98 22.29 15.78
CA HIS A 704 39.88 21.10 14.93
C HIS A 704 40.35 21.37 13.49
N PRO A 705 41.52 20.86 13.08
CA PRO A 705 41.97 20.91 11.69
C PRO A 705 41.01 20.20 10.72
N LEU A 706 40.93 20.69 9.49
CA LEU A 706 40.12 20.11 8.42
C LEU A 706 40.37 18.61 8.27
N GLY A 707 39.30 17.81 8.23
CA GLY A 707 39.36 16.36 8.11
C GLY A 707 39.62 15.58 9.41
N ARG A 708 39.56 16.22 10.60
CA ARG A 708 39.74 15.55 11.91
C ARG A 708 38.51 15.50 12.83
N ILE A 709 37.37 16.05 12.43
CA ILE A 709 36.11 15.92 13.19
C ILE A 709 35.45 14.61 12.76
N SER A 710 35.08 13.72 13.69
CA SER A 710 34.34 12.50 13.38
C SER A 710 32.82 12.77 13.29
N PRO A 711 32.03 11.91 12.62
CA PRO A 711 30.59 12.12 12.48
C PRO A 711 29.82 12.22 13.81
N ASP A 712 30.33 11.60 14.88
CA ASP A 712 29.74 11.67 16.22
C ASP A 712 30.12 12.95 17.01
N GLN A 713 30.86 13.87 16.38
CA GLN A 713 31.36 15.14 16.96
C GLN A 713 30.84 16.39 16.21
N LEU A 714 29.94 16.24 15.25
CA LEU A 714 29.49 17.28 14.31
C LEU A 714 27.97 17.44 14.29
#